data_AF-A0A938LL00-F1
#
_entry.id   AF-A0A938LL00-F1
#
_cell.length_a   1.000
_cell.length_b   1.000
_cell.length_c   1.000
_cell.angle_alpha   90.00
_cell.angle_beta   90.00
_cell.angle_gamma   90.00
#
_symmetry.space_group_name_H-M   'P 1'
#
loop_
_entity.id
_entity.type
_entity.pdbx_description
1 polymer ?
#
loop_
_entity_poly.entity_id
_entity_poly.type
_entity_poly.pdbx_seq_one_letter_code
_entity_poly.pdbx_strand_id
1 'polypeptide(L)'
;MERLMQRLIASAALAAAIGVPALAGDGPRPRDLTPVAWLDAPEHPPVEIVRDGQARAVVYVADPKGREPFAPKRRGDRPPMFKQMLDQLVETVRLATGATLEVIGEPPDADRLAMVIGDCEETRKAGIDATQIPVEGFVVKTATNRVYLVGSTQEARGNAGIVWAVADFLERFVGVRWYWPAQYGGRSVPRRASFAIPPAHYRDQPVFAHRTMYQDWYWLQARSFDEQLLPMPQGVLPEGAQTLWMGDHFWLMRQGNSWPYEAVQHGARVYEFIGQVPKTNEALFAVREDGSRNFELLCYSAPETLAFYFDGLERAWGKGGPGPRPGGITRNSVTVWSPMDVGTRSLGAACHCPACRATLAKGGEELVIGMFLKRLCEEVKRRWPGKTVIYIPWAIPGCPEGLEFPDNLVVGSLNLDLMGLMHQPHVRALDEGRLRAWSTKSGRPVHIWIDFASPSDWTYGPVQFPHVVQDFYSKNRRSLAGTSVLSYGGACFITAAPTYYVWNRVLWNPDLDVDAVLDEMCRRLFGSGAASAGELLRLQCERWEGTSLSRPLHVGENRIPPKLFREIWPPDVVARMKALRDKALAEVANDPDARKSFLYWTWAFDAFAEYAGKIETVMAQDAAGVQERPQTSADAEARFKGGAAEVNHVRIANVRRMDGPAAGQSDVQFDLSWGHTWRANWTEPATTNVTGTDLPVESWSAAWVFAKFRRPGGDGYSPATLSADRAHHTVPGVAALDFGLTNGKGVGVFIYRAGVGHGPLDLKGVKLRWLHGADGGTEPDKADLKVFALEMVYVPRGAFMVGSGTETGSLTDGSWKGGPAVPFLLDERWSGTAGRRIGKAPGCLWGTSDEGAASIGPEGTLSDAFPTGHEAFYCMRYEVTRGQFADFLNTISSDAYASTTGGDRDHAGGHYTAAGRYGLSGVWPNLRPAKPHQACNLLSWWDAAKFAAWAGLRPMTELEYEKAGRGPLKPVPNEFVWGTACIAKEEYTVANEGKADERIAANYSTMGGNANYDFTMPAFFGGATRGGVSAVPGSPMRAGIFATPDSDRVAAGASYWGILELSGNVREQVVTVGHPKGRAFAGTHGAGTLDVPEDWPEAKYSAGAGRESGKEDAIGSGLRGGFFGDMPSGLRVSDRSRATYSPRAGSFGVRSRQDQNGFRGVRTAP
;
A
#
# COMPACT_ATOMS: atom_id res chain seq x y z
N MET A 1 48.65 54.30 43.33
CA MET A 1 48.20 52.89 43.51
C MET A 1 47.07 52.75 44.53
N GLU A 2 47.10 53.42 45.69
CA GLU A 2 46.00 53.33 46.69
C GLU A 2 44.62 53.81 46.19
N ARG A 3 44.56 54.85 45.35
CA ARG A 3 43.29 55.32 44.73
C ARG A 3 42.72 54.36 43.68
N LEU A 4 43.53 53.46 43.12
CA LEU A 4 43.08 52.42 42.18
C LEU A 4 42.54 51.21 42.94
N MET A 5 43.13 50.89 44.09
CA MET A 5 42.68 49.80 44.98
C MET A 5 41.36 50.12 45.70
N GLN A 6 41.12 51.37 46.10
CA GLN A 6 39.84 51.77 46.71
C GLN A 6 38.65 51.77 45.73
N ARG A 7 38.89 52.00 44.42
CA ARG A 7 37.83 51.89 43.40
C ARG A 7 37.49 50.44 43.05
N LEU A 8 38.47 49.54 43.04
CA LEU A 8 38.24 48.10 42.83
C LEU A 8 37.51 47.43 44.00
N ILE A 9 37.74 47.88 45.24
CA ILE A 9 37.04 47.34 46.42
C ILE A 9 35.59 47.87 46.52
N ALA A 10 35.32 49.10 46.06
CA ALA A 10 33.94 49.63 46.02
C ALA A 10 33.07 48.96 44.94
N SER A 11 33.65 48.55 43.81
CA SER A 11 32.94 47.82 42.75
C SER A 11 32.63 46.36 43.12
N ALA A 12 33.49 45.72 43.93
CA ALA A 12 33.25 44.36 44.42
C ALA A 12 32.26 44.31 45.60
N ALA A 13 32.20 45.36 46.44
CA ALA A 13 31.30 45.41 47.58
C ALA A 13 29.83 45.72 47.21
N LEU A 14 29.57 46.42 46.09
CA LEU A 14 28.19 46.67 45.64
C LEU A 14 27.56 45.45 44.94
N ALA A 15 28.38 44.54 44.39
CA ALA A 15 27.93 43.27 43.84
C ALA A 15 27.60 42.21 44.91
N ALA A 16 28.06 42.40 46.15
CA ALA A 16 27.80 41.49 47.27
C ALA A 16 26.55 41.87 48.11
N ALA A 17 25.97 43.07 47.91
CA ALA A 17 24.84 43.58 48.70
C ALA A 17 23.47 43.50 48.01
N ILE A 18 23.42 43.07 46.75
CA ILE A 18 22.16 42.75 46.06
C ILE A 18 22.25 41.27 45.70
N GLY A 19 21.69 40.42 46.57
CA GLY A 19 21.56 38.98 46.31
C GLY A 19 20.66 38.72 45.12
N VAL A 20 21.19 38.87 43.91
CA VAL A 20 20.62 38.30 42.69
C VAL A 20 21.42 37.03 42.44
N PRO A 21 20.81 35.84 42.45
CA PRO A 21 21.51 34.62 42.04
C PRO A 21 22.00 34.84 40.60
N ALA A 22 23.32 34.85 40.42
CA ALA A 22 23.91 34.76 39.09
C ALA A 22 23.37 33.50 38.39
N LEU A 23 23.11 33.61 37.08
CA LEU A 23 22.77 32.47 36.22
C LEU A 23 23.81 31.37 36.43
N ALA A 24 23.47 30.33 37.21
CA ALA A 24 24.28 29.14 37.34
C ALA A 24 24.11 28.30 36.05
N GLY A 25 24.94 28.58 35.05
CA GLY A 25 24.96 28.01 33.70
C GLY A 25 25.78 28.91 32.76
N ASP A 26 26.15 28.43 31.56
CA ASP A 26 27.03 29.06 30.53
C ASP A 26 26.58 30.45 30.01
N GLY A 27 26.29 31.41 30.89
CA GLY A 27 25.76 32.73 30.54
C GLY A 27 24.55 32.66 29.60
N PRO A 28 24.27 33.71 28.81
CA PRO A 28 23.22 33.68 27.78
C PRO A 28 23.67 32.95 26.50
N ARG A 29 24.76 32.17 26.55
CA ARG A 29 25.39 31.51 25.39
C ARG A 29 25.51 29.99 25.59
N PRO A 30 24.40 29.29 25.87
CA PRO A 30 24.46 27.85 26.08
C PRO A 30 24.79 27.13 24.76
N ARG A 31 25.60 26.07 24.84
CA ARG A 31 26.08 25.32 23.65
C ARG A 31 24.98 24.57 22.91
N ASP A 32 23.91 24.18 23.62
CA ASP A 32 22.78 23.43 23.07
C ASP A 32 21.79 24.28 22.26
N LEU A 33 22.05 25.58 22.09
CA LEU A 33 21.24 26.47 21.25
C LEU A 33 21.99 26.87 20.00
N THR A 34 21.23 27.23 18.97
CA THR A 34 21.79 27.79 17.74
C THR A 34 22.62 29.04 18.07
N PRO A 35 23.80 29.21 17.47
CA PRO A 35 24.60 30.41 17.70
C PRO A 35 23.93 31.64 17.09
N VAL A 36 24.03 32.77 17.80
CA VAL A 36 23.51 34.10 17.38
C VAL A 36 24.66 35.08 17.15
N ALA A 37 24.41 36.13 16.38
CA ALA A 37 25.36 37.20 16.19
C ALA A 37 25.25 38.22 17.35
N TRP A 38 26.22 38.18 18.27
CA TRP A 38 26.31 39.14 19.38
C TRP A 38 26.82 40.51 18.89
N LEU A 39 26.22 41.55 19.43
CA LEU A 39 26.53 42.96 19.19
C LEU A 39 26.92 43.62 20.51
N ASP A 40 27.45 44.84 20.44
CA ASP A 40 27.80 45.61 21.65
C ASP A 40 26.53 45.90 22.46
N ALA A 41 26.51 45.39 23.70
CA ALA A 41 25.41 45.57 24.63
C ALA A 41 25.53 46.92 25.35
N PRO A 42 24.45 47.71 25.46
CA PRO A 42 24.48 48.94 26.25
C PRO A 42 24.77 48.66 27.73
N GLU A 43 25.55 49.52 28.39
CA GLU A 43 25.80 49.40 29.83
C GLU A 43 24.57 49.86 30.64
N HIS A 44 24.00 48.95 31.44
CA HIS A 44 22.91 49.23 32.37
C HIS A 44 22.82 48.12 33.44
N PRO A 45 22.16 48.34 34.59
CA PRO A 45 21.89 47.26 35.54
C PRO A 45 20.96 46.18 34.92
N PRO A 46 21.04 44.91 35.34
CA PRO A 46 20.13 43.87 34.85
C PRO A 46 18.66 44.26 34.98
N VAL A 47 17.86 43.94 33.97
CA VAL A 47 16.42 44.24 33.96
C VAL A 47 15.69 43.17 34.77
N GLU A 48 15.23 43.52 35.98
CA GLU A 48 14.51 42.61 36.88
C GLU A 48 13.08 42.36 36.38
N ILE A 49 12.84 41.26 35.65
CA ILE A 49 11.51 40.91 35.10
C ILE A 49 10.60 40.35 36.20
N VAL A 50 11.14 39.45 37.02
CA VAL A 50 10.48 38.87 38.19
C VAL A 50 11.45 38.88 39.36
N ARG A 51 10.96 39.23 40.54
CA ARG A 51 11.73 39.16 41.78
C ARG A 51 10.89 38.51 42.87
N ASP A 52 11.42 37.47 43.49
CA ASP A 52 10.81 36.76 44.61
C ASP A 52 9.37 36.29 44.30
N GLY A 53 9.16 35.78 43.08
CA GLY A 53 7.86 35.32 42.59
C GLY A 53 6.86 36.43 42.24
N GLN A 54 7.27 37.71 42.25
CA GLN A 54 6.44 38.85 41.90
C GLN A 54 6.88 39.49 40.58
N ALA A 55 5.93 39.71 39.68
CA ALA A 55 6.17 40.40 38.41
C ALA A 55 6.59 41.86 38.66
N ARG A 56 7.70 42.27 38.05
CA ARG A 56 8.24 43.64 38.13
C ARG A 56 8.17 44.36 36.79
N ALA A 57 8.17 43.61 35.70
CA ALA A 57 8.00 44.13 34.35
C ALA A 57 6.62 43.77 33.76
N VAL A 58 6.19 44.58 32.80
CA VAL A 58 5.04 44.31 31.92
C VAL A 58 5.49 43.90 30.52
N VAL A 59 4.61 43.26 29.77
CA VAL A 59 4.81 42.92 28.37
C VAL A 59 4.01 43.90 27.51
N TYR A 60 4.68 44.88 26.92
CA TYR A 60 4.07 45.81 25.97
C TYR A 60 4.14 45.23 24.55
N VAL A 61 2.98 45.06 23.91
CA VAL A 61 2.89 44.52 22.54
C VAL A 61 2.45 45.62 21.58
N ALA A 62 3.39 46.09 20.75
CA ALA A 62 3.16 47.18 19.82
C ALA A 62 2.12 46.83 18.74
N ASP A 63 2.16 45.61 18.18
CA ASP A 63 1.18 45.17 17.18
C ASP A 63 -0.14 44.75 17.84
N PRO A 64 -1.27 45.43 17.56
CA PRO A 64 -2.56 45.08 18.13
C PRO A 64 -3.02 43.65 17.78
N LYS A 65 -2.60 43.08 16.64
CA LYS A 65 -2.93 41.70 16.25
C LYS A 65 -2.41 40.66 17.24
N GLY A 66 -1.34 40.97 17.98
CA GLY A 66 -0.81 40.11 19.04
C GLY A 66 -1.68 40.07 20.30
N ARG A 67 -2.61 41.01 20.45
CA ARG A 67 -3.45 41.19 21.66
C ARG A 67 -4.92 40.86 21.42
N GLU A 68 -5.36 40.78 20.17
CA GLU A 68 -6.75 40.50 19.83
C GLU A 68 -7.21 39.12 20.37
N PRO A 69 -8.40 39.03 20.99
CA PRO A 69 -9.00 37.76 21.33
C PRO A 69 -9.23 36.92 20.08
N PHE A 70 -8.71 35.69 20.08
CA PHE A 70 -8.96 34.77 19.00
C PHE A 70 -10.33 34.11 19.17
N ALA A 71 -11.25 34.40 18.25
CA ALA A 71 -12.54 33.72 18.13
C ALA A 71 -12.48 32.74 16.93
N PRO A 72 -12.44 31.41 17.16
CA PRO A 72 -12.44 30.45 16.07
C PRO A 72 -13.76 30.56 15.27
N LYS A 73 -13.66 30.59 13.94
CA LYS A 73 -14.84 30.68 13.06
C LYS A 73 -15.28 29.31 12.55
N ARG A 74 -14.39 28.32 12.58
CA ARG A 74 -14.63 26.92 12.16
C ARG A 74 -13.95 25.97 13.15
N ARG A 75 -14.45 24.73 13.19
CA ARG A 75 -13.83 23.64 13.93
C ARG A 75 -12.43 23.39 13.38
N GLY A 76 -11.40 23.59 14.20
CA GLY A 76 -9.99 23.43 13.83
C GLY A 76 -9.23 24.72 13.57
N ASP A 77 -9.89 25.89 13.57
CA ASP A 77 -9.18 27.18 13.48
C ASP A 77 -8.26 27.35 14.71
N ARG A 78 -7.00 27.75 14.49
CA ARG A 78 -6.01 28.02 15.54
C ARG A 78 -5.72 29.52 15.66
N PRO A 79 -5.33 30.03 16.85
CA PRO A 79 -4.90 31.40 17.00
C PRO A 79 -3.71 31.73 16.08
N PRO A 80 -3.50 33.00 15.68
CA PRO A 80 -2.30 33.40 14.96
C PRO A 80 -1.02 33.01 15.72
N MET A 81 0.03 32.62 15.01
CA MET A 81 1.28 32.13 15.60
C MET A 81 1.90 33.10 16.63
N PHE A 82 1.82 34.41 16.36
CA PHE A 82 2.31 35.43 17.28
C PHE A 82 1.55 35.44 18.61
N LYS A 83 0.21 35.32 18.58
CA LYS A 83 -0.61 35.23 19.79
C LYS A 83 -0.27 33.98 20.60
N GLN A 84 -0.11 32.84 19.94
CA GLN A 84 0.28 31.59 20.61
C GLN A 84 1.66 31.72 21.29
N MET A 85 2.63 32.36 20.63
CA MET A 85 3.95 32.58 21.19
C MET A 85 3.93 33.56 22.37
N LEU A 86 3.09 34.60 22.31
CA LEU A 86 2.88 35.50 23.44
C LEU A 86 2.27 34.77 24.64
N ASP A 87 1.32 33.85 24.41
CA ASP A 87 0.77 33.00 25.45
C ASP A 87 1.84 32.06 26.03
N GLN A 88 2.73 31.50 25.18
CA GLN A 88 3.89 30.74 25.65
C GLN A 88 4.86 31.59 26.48
N LEU A 89 5.04 32.88 26.15
CA LEU A 89 5.89 33.78 26.94
C LEU A 89 5.36 33.91 28.36
N VAL A 90 4.08 34.27 28.51
CA VAL A 90 3.44 34.44 29.82
C VAL A 90 3.43 33.12 30.58
N GLU A 91 3.04 32.02 29.94
CA GLU A 91 2.95 30.71 30.58
C GLU A 91 4.33 30.17 31.00
N THR A 92 5.36 30.32 30.17
CA THR A 92 6.70 29.83 30.51
C THR A 92 7.30 30.62 31.66
N VAL A 93 7.11 31.95 31.71
CA VAL A 93 7.56 32.77 32.85
C VAL A 93 6.80 32.38 34.13
N ARG A 94 5.48 32.14 34.03
CA ARG A 94 4.67 31.67 35.16
C ARG A 94 5.12 30.31 35.67
N LEU A 95 5.42 29.37 34.78
CA LEU A 95 5.94 28.05 35.14
C LEU A 95 7.34 28.16 35.76
N ALA A 96 8.21 29.01 35.22
CA ALA A 96 9.56 29.20 35.74
C ALA A 96 9.56 29.86 37.12
N THR A 97 8.73 30.89 37.32
CA THR A 97 8.86 31.81 38.48
C THR A 97 7.67 31.88 39.41
N GLY A 98 6.50 31.39 39.00
CA GLY A 98 5.23 31.57 39.71
C GLY A 98 4.53 32.90 39.42
N ALA A 99 5.21 33.87 38.79
CA ALA A 99 4.65 35.18 38.47
C ALA A 99 4.00 35.20 37.07
N THR A 100 2.81 35.79 36.98
CA THR A 100 2.16 36.08 35.68
C THR A 100 2.50 37.51 35.26
N LEU A 101 3.04 37.68 34.05
CA LEU A 101 3.31 39.01 33.49
C LEU A 101 2.04 39.62 32.90
N GLU A 102 1.81 40.91 33.18
CA GLU A 102 0.72 41.68 32.58
C GLU A 102 1.04 42.04 31.12
N VAL A 103 0.11 41.75 30.20
CA VAL A 103 0.23 42.16 28.79
C VAL A 103 -0.54 43.46 28.59
N ILE A 104 0.17 44.51 28.18
CA ILE A 104 -0.39 45.86 27.98
C ILE A 104 -0.34 46.30 26.52
N GLY A 105 -1.22 47.22 26.19
CA GLY A 105 -1.42 47.71 24.83
C GLY A 105 -0.91 49.11 24.53
N GLU A 106 -0.67 49.88 25.57
CA GLU A 106 -0.16 51.25 25.49
C GLU A 106 1.32 51.26 25.91
N PRO A 107 2.15 52.16 25.35
CA PRO A 107 3.54 52.30 25.77
C PRO A 107 3.64 52.58 27.27
N PRO A 108 4.50 51.85 28.02
CA PRO A 108 4.69 52.08 29.44
C PRO A 108 5.56 53.32 29.70
N ASP A 109 5.37 53.95 30.85
CA ASP A 109 6.23 55.04 31.34
C ASP A 109 7.71 54.61 31.42
N ALA A 110 8.63 55.58 31.30
CA ALA A 110 10.08 55.31 31.20
C ALA A 110 10.68 54.59 32.44
N ASP A 111 10.08 54.77 33.61
CA ASP A 111 10.47 54.16 34.89
C ASP A 111 9.86 52.76 35.10
N ARG A 112 8.71 52.47 34.49
CA ARG A 112 8.06 51.16 34.54
C ARG A 112 8.84 50.16 33.69
N LEU A 113 9.35 49.07 34.29
CA LEU A 113 10.09 48.04 33.55
C LEU A 113 9.19 47.36 32.51
N ALA A 114 9.69 47.17 31.29
CA ALA A 114 8.90 46.59 30.23
C ALA A 114 9.69 45.73 29.24
N MET A 115 9.05 44.65 28.81
CA MET A 115 9.41 43.92 27.59
C MET A 115 8.61 44.51 26.44
N VAL A 116 9.28 45.18 25.51
CA VAL A 116 8.68 45.81 24.34
C VAL A 116 8.78 44.86 23.16
N ILE A 117 7.63 44.42 22.64
CA ILE A 117 7.53 43.43 21.57
C ILE A 117 6.94 44.08 20.31
N GLY A 118 7.71 44.09 19.23
CA GLY A 118 7.32 44.62 17.92
C GLY A 118 7.96 45.97 17.57
N ASP A 119 7.74 46.43 16.34
CA ASP A 119 8.22 47.73 15.86
C ASP A 119 7.35 48.87 16.39
N CYS A 120 7.98 49.81 17.07
CA CYS A 120 7.36 51.04 17.58
C CYS A 120 8.38 52.19 17.66
N GLU A 121 7.91 53.40 17.93
CA GLU A 121 8.77 54.58 18.05
C GLU A 121 9.90 54.38 19.08
N GLU A 122 9.62 53.72 20.19
CA GLU A 122 10.61 53.44 21.24
C GLU A 122 11.74 52.52 20.73
N THR A 123 11.39 51.46 19.99
CA THR A 123 12.38 50.53 19.42
C THR A 123 13.27 51.20 18.36
N ARG A 124 12.72 52.14 17.58
CA ARG A 124 13.47 52.95 16.61
C ARG A 124 14.43 53.91 17.30
N LYS A 125 14.00 54.56 18.38
CA LYS A 125 14.86 55.39 19.25
C LYS A 125 15.97 54.57 19.91
N ALA A 126 15.71 53.30 20.21
CA ALA A 126 16.72 52.36 20.68
C ALA A 126 17.70 51.90 19.58
N GLY A 127 17.57 52.39 18.34
CA GLY A 127 18.43 52.08 17.21
C GLY A 127 18.10 50.77 16.50
N ILE A 128 16.87 50.27 16.65
CA ILE A 128 16.41 49.05 16.01
C ILE A 128 15.45 49.43 14.88
N ASP A 129 15.87 49.27 13.63
CA ASP A 129 15.02 49.46 12.46
C ASP A 129 14.52 48.10 11.95
N ALA A 130 13.26 47.80 12.25
CA ALA A 130 12.63 46.53 11.88
C ALA A 130 12.56 46.29 10.36
N THR A 131 12.62 47.35 9.54
CA THR A 131 12.60 47.24 8.07
C THR A 131 13.92 46.73 7.52
N GLN A 132 15.02 46.95 8.25
CA GLN A 132 16.37 46.51 7.87
C GLN A 132 16.70 45.10 8.40
N ILE A 133 15.84 44.53 9.23
CA ILE A 133 16.00 43.16 9.71
C ILE A 133 15.60 42.21 8.56
N PRO A 134 16.47 41.26 8.17
CA PRO A 134 16.19 40.29 7.10
C PRO A 134 14.93 39.46 7.37
N VAL A 135 14.31 38.90 6.32
CA VAL A 135 13.09 38.09 6.44
C VAL A 135 13.28 36.96 7.48
N GLU A 136 12.29 36.78 8.36
CA GLU A 136 12.35 35.91 9.55
C GLU A 136 13.44 36.25 10.57
N GLY A 137 14.25 37.28 10.34
CA GLY A 137 15.25 37.75 11.28
C GLY A 137 14.64 38.46 12.47
N PHE A 138 15.44 38.58 13.52
CA PHE A 138 15.09 39.32 14.73
C PHE A 138 16.30 39.98 15.40
N VAL A 139 16.01 40.92 16.29
CA VAL A 139 16.96 41.59 17.18
C VAL A 139 16.40 41.54 18.61
N VAL A 140 17.27 41.18 19.56
CA VAL A 140 17.02 41.31 21.00
C VAL A 140 18.03 42.28 21.57
N LYS A 141 17.55 43.30 22.26
CA LYS A 141 18.40 44.35 22.86
C LYS A 141 17.85 44.77 24.22
N THR A 142 18.72 44.92 25.20
CA THR A 142 18.35 45.47 26.50
C THR A 142 18.81 46.92 26.64
N ALA A 143 18.09 47.67 27.47
CA ALA A 143 18.48 48.99 27.94
C ALA A 143 17.98 49.16 29.38
N THR A 144 18.27 50.30 30.02
CA THR A 144 17.72 50.64 31.33
C THR A 144 16.20 50.45 31.34
N ASN A 145 15.68 49.59 32.22
CA ASN A 145 14.27 49.24 32.36
C ASN A 145 13.57 48.64 31.12
N ARG A 146 14.32 48.20 30.10
CA ARG A 146 13.75 47.78 28.81
C ARG A 146 14.40 46.51 28.27
N VAL A 147 13.55 45.63 27.72
CA VAL A 147 13.94 44.51 26.86
C VAL A 147 13.19 44.63 25.55
N TYR A 148 13.89 44.90 24.46
CA TYR A 148 13.32 45.00 23.12
C TYR A 148 13.41 43.65 22.40
N LEU A 149 12.26 43.15 21.94
CA LEU A 149 12.13 41.96 21.09
C LEU A 149 11.51 42.41 19.76
N VAL A 150 12.33 42.53 18.71
CA VAL A 150 11.91 43.12 17.44
C VAL A 150 12.19 42.13 16.31
N GLY A 151 11.16 41.83 15.53
CA GLY A 151 11.26 41.02 14.32
C GLY A 151 11.22 41.85 13.06
N SER A 152 11.59 41.23 11.94
CA SER A 152 11.46 41.84 10.61
C SER A 152 10.04 42.27 10.27
N THR A 153 9.90 43.48 9.71
CA THR A 153 8.65 43.98 9.11
C THR A 153 8.65 43.92 7.58
N GLN A 154 9.67 43.28 6.97
CA GLN A 154 9.71 43.13 5.51
C GLN A 154 8.51 42.32 5.01
N GLU A 155 7.90 42.78 3.92
CA GLU A 155 6.80 42.08 3.27
C GLU A 155 7.31 40.84 2.53
N ALA A 156 7.27 39.69 3.20
CA ALA A 156 7.64 38.39 2.64
C ALA A 156 6.71 37.30 3.13
N ARG A 157 6.53 36.26 2.29
CA ARG A 157 5.78 35.05 2.66
C ARG A 157 6.38 34.47 3.95
N GLY A 158 5.52 34.03 4.87
CA GLY A 158 5.95 33.32 6.07
C GLY A 158 6.91 34.09 6.99
N ASN A 159 7.03 35.42 6.85
CA ASN A 159 7.87 36.22 7.74
C ASN A 159 7.31 36.18 9.16
N ALA A 160 8.01 35.46 10.04
CA ALA A 160 7.63 35.26 11.44
C ALA A 160 8.70 35.81 12.42
N GLY A 161 9.49 36.81 12.01
CA GLY A 161 10.63 37.31 12.79
C GLY A 161 10.30 37.65 14.26
N ILE A 162 9.12 38.24 14.52
CA ILE A 162 8.73 38.58 15.90
C ILE A 162 8.46 37.35 16.76
N VAL A 163 7.94 36.27 16.16
CA VAL A 163 7.74 34.98 16.82
C VAL A 163 9.09 34.39 17.23
N TRP A 164 10.08 34.47 16.34
CA TRP A 164 11.43 33.97 16.59
C TRP A 164 12.19 34.79 17.62
N ALA A 165 11.98 36.11 17.68
CA ALA A 165 12.52 36.96 18.74
C ALA A 165 12.07 36.49 20.14
N VAL A 166 10.77 36.21 20.29
CA VAL A 166 10.20 35.73 21.55
C VAL A 166 10.63 34.30 21.86
N ALA A 167 10.63 33.40 20.86
CA ALA A 167 11.09 32.02 21.03
C ALA A 167 12.54 31.96 21.52
N ASP A 168 13.44 32.71 20.87
CA ASP A 168 14.86 32.71 21.20
C ASP A 168 15.13 33.31 22.58
N PHE A 169 14.44 34.41 22.91
CA PHE A 169 14.49 35.00 24.25
C PHE A 169 14.07 34.00 25.34
N LEU A 170 12.97 33.26 25.11
CA LEU A 170 12.50 32.23 26.01
C LEU A 170 13.55 31.12 26.20
N GLU A 171 14.13 30.63 25.11
CA GLU A 171 15.14 29.57 25.16
C GLU A 171 16.42 30.02 25.87
N ARG A 172 16.92 31.23 25.60
CA ARG A 172 18.20 31.72 26.14
C ARG A 172 18.10 32.21 27.57
N PHE A 173 17.08 33.01 27.90
CA PHE A 173 17.00 33.66 29.20
C PHE A 173 16.09 32.92 30.17
N VAL A 174 14.89 32.53 29.72
CA VAL A 174 13.95 31.73 30.54
C VAL A 174 14.39 30.25 30.60
N GLY A 175 15.23 29.80 29.66
CA GLY A 175 15.85 28.49 29.69
C GLY A 175 14.92 27.35 29.31
N VAL A 176 13.79 27.63 28.65
CA VAL A 176 12.85 26.60 28.21
C VAL A 176 13.41 25.79 27.04
N ARG A 177 13.04 24.51 26.96
CA ARG A 177 13.23 23.64 25.80
C ARG A 177 11.95 22.90 25.47
N TRP A 178 11.64 22.79 24.19
CA TRP A 178 10.51 22.01 23.68
C TRP A 178 11.04 20.84 22.85
N TYR A 179 11.45 19.76 23.50
CA TYR A 179 11.99 18.56 22.85
C TYR A 179 10.90 17.73 22.18
N TRP A 180 9.79 17.50 22.89
CA TRP A 180 8.57 16.83 22.39
C TRP A 180 7.34 17.71 22.66
N PRO A 181 6.14 17.33 22.18
CA PRO A 181 4.92 17.99 22.61
C PRO A 181 4.78 18.00 24.14
N ALA A 182 4.39 19.14 24.70
CA ALA A 182 4.34 19.34 26.15
C ALA A 182 3.43 18.31 26.84
N GLN A 183 2.33 17.90 26.20
CA GLN A 183 1.42 16.88 26.73
C GLN A 183 2.08 15.49 26.90
N TYR A 184 3.23 15.24 26.26
CA TYR A 184 3.97 13.97 26.31
C TYR A 184 5.26 14.07 27.15
N GLY A 185 5.42 15.15 27.93
CA GLY A 185 6.61 15.36 28.79
C GLY A 185 7.77 16.10 28.10
N GLY A 186 7.59 16.55 26.86
CA GLY A 186 8.68 17.14 26.09
C GLY A 186 9.09 18.58 26.42
N ARG A 187 8.44 19.24 27.40
CA ARG A 187 8.73 20.64 27.74
C ARG A 187 9.51 20.73 29.06
N SER A 188 10.74 21.23 29.00
CA SER A 188 11.59 21.47 30.16
C SER A 188 11.62 22.96 30.50
N VAL A 189 11.24 23.33 31.72
CA VAL A 189 11.28 24.71 32.23
C VAL A 189 12.02 24.75 33.57
N PRO A 190 13.21 25.36 33.66
CA PRO A 190 13.92 25.52 34.93
C PRO A 190 13.15 26.41 35.91
N ARG A 191 13.00 25.95 37.16
CA ARG A 191 12.39 26.73 38.25
C ARG A 191 13.37 27.75 38.82
N ARG A 192 12.92 28.98 39.05
CA ARG A 192 13.69 30.05 39.71
C ARG A 192 12.77 31.09 40.34
N ALA A 193 13.05 31.58 41.55
CA ALA A 193 12.21 32.59 42.22
C ALA A 193 12.36 34.00 41.62
N SER A 194 13.53 34.31 41.06
CA SER A 194 13.86 35.61 40.49
C SER A 194 14.45 35.44 39.08
N PHE A 195 14.15 36.39 38.20
CA PHE A 195 14.52 36.38 36.79
C PHE A 195 14.89 37.80 36.34
N ALA A 196 16.18 38.00 36.09
CA ALA A 196 16.71 39.26 35.59
C ALA A 196 17.52 39.04 34.31
N ILE A 197 17.46 40.01 33.40
CA ILE A 197 18.16 39.94 32.11
C ILE A 197 19.42 40.80 32.19
N PRO A 198 20.62 40.23 32.04
CA PRO A 198 21.85 41.03 31.96
C PRO A 198 21.88 41.85 30.66
N PRO A 199 22.74 42.88 30.56
CA PRO A 199 23.01 43.56 29.31
C PRO A 199 23.26 42.59 28.15
N ALA A 200 22.42 42.68 27.13
CA ALA A 200 22.45 41.80 25.97
C ALA A 200 22.02 42.56 24.71
N HIS A 201 22.74 42.30 23.61
CA HIS A 201 22.37 42.77 22.29
C HIS A 201 22.81 41.74 21.26
N TYR A 202 21.86 41.15 20.54
CA TYR A 202 22.15 40.14 19.53
C TYR A 202 21.05 40.11 18.48
N ARG A 203 21.39 39.48 17.34
CA ARG A 203 20.47 39.27 16.23
C ARG A 203 20.67 37.89 15.63
N ASP A 204 19.65 37.39 14.95
CA ASP A 204 19.74 36.14 14.23
C ASP A 204 18.68 36.07 13.13
N GLN A 205 18.85 35.11 12.22
CA GLN A 205 17.94 34.80 11.12
C GLN A 205 18.16 33.35 10.66
N PRO A 206 17.16 32.69 10.06
CA PRO A 206 17.38 31.34 9.55
C PRO A 206 18.35 31.33 8.36
N VAL A 207 19.22 30.32 8.32
CA VAL A 207 20.10 30.01 7.19
C VAL A 207 19.31 29.47 6.01
N PHE A 208 18.32 28.62 6.27
CA PHE A 208 17.45 28.02 5.25
C PHE A 208 16.05 28.60 5.35
N ALA A 209 15.52 29.14 4.24
CA ALA A 209 14.19 29.76 4.19
C ALA A 209 13.03 28.74 4.29
N HIS A 210 13.27 27.47 3.96
CA HIS A 210 12.24 26.42 3.96
C HIS A 210 12.52 25.36 5.03
N ARG A 211 11.67 25.23 6.05
CA ARG A 211 11.88 24.36 7.22
C ARG A 211 10.56 23.78 7.71
N THR A 212 9.95 22.85 6.98
CA THR A 212 8.57 22.41 7.27
C THR A 212 8.46 20.91 7.53
N MET A 213 7.76 20.53 8.60
CA MET A 213 7.19 19.19 8.77
C MET A 213 5.78 19.17 8.17
N TYR A 214 5.47 18.14 7.39
CA TYR A 214 4.22 18.09 6.60
C TYR A 214 2.99 17.61 7.39
N GLN A 215 3.14 16.76 8.42
CA GLN A 215 2.03 16.18 9.17
C GLN A 215 2.03 16.63 10.64
N ASP A 216 0.85 17.01 11.15
CA ASP A 216 0.63 17.45 12.54
C ASP A 216 0.11 16.31 13.46
N TRP A 217 -0.18 15.14 12.90
CA TRP A 217 -0.70 13.97 13.60
C TRP A 217 -0.24 12.69 12.94
N TYR A 218 -0.10 11.63 13.74
CA TYR A 218 0.37 10.32 13.26
C TYR A 218 -0.48 9.18 13.85
N TRP A 219 -0.72 8.11 13.09
CA TRP A 219 -1.29 6.88 13.66
C TRP A 219 -0.27 6.21 14.58
N LEU A 220 -0.72 5.52 15.62
CA LEU A 220 0.15 4.73 16.51
C LEU A 220 0.64 3.41 15.87
N GLN A 221 0.79 3.40 14.54
CA GLN A 221 1.40 2.29 13.80
C GLN A 221 2.91 2.32 14.00
N ALA A 222 3.50 1.13 14.10
CA ALA A 222 4.94 1.01 14.29
C ALA A 222 5.73 1.20 12.98
N ARG A 223 5.16 0.75 11.86
CA ARG A 223 5.63 0.95 10.48
C ARG A 223 4.41 1.26 9.62
N SER A 224 4.58 2.01 8.53
CA SER A 224 3.46 2.38 7.64
C SER A 224 2.65 1.21 7.06
N PHE A 225 3.21 0.00 7.06
CA PHE A 225 2.57 -1.22 6.58
C PHE A 225 2.13 -2.19 7.70
N ASP A 226 2.28 -1.83 8.97
CA ASP A 226 1.79 -2.65 10.07
C ASP A 226 0.26 -2.52 10.21
N GLU A 227 -0.44 -3.65 10.16
CA GLU A 227 -1.91 -3.70 10.33
C GLU A 227 -2.35 -3.43 11.78
N GLN A 228 -1.46 -3.60 12.75
CA GLN A 228 -1.75 -3.41 14.19
C GLN A 228 -1.09 -2.13 14.72
N LEU A 229 -1.83 -1.39 15.55
CA LEU A 229 -1.30 -0.27 16.32
C LEU A 229 -0.45 -0.80 17.48
N LEU A 230 0.70 -0.19 17.71
CA LEU A 230 1.50 -0.45 18.89
C LEU A 230 0.89 0.33 20.07
N PRO A 231 0.51 -0.32 21.19
CA PRO A 231 -0.06 0.41 22.32
C PRO A 231 1.02 1.30 22.96
N MET A 232 0.64 2.53 23.33
CA MET A 232 1.52 3.42 24.08
C MET A 232 1.62 2.98 25.56
N PRO A 233 2.78 3.17 26.23
CA PRO A 233 2.91 2.86 27.65
C PRO A 233 1.92 3.64 28.51
N GLN A 234 1.42 2.98 29.56
CA GLN A 234 0.49 3.59 30.49
C GLN A 234 1.07 4.88 31.11
N GLY A 235 0.27 5.95 31.11
CA GLY A 235 0.67 7.26 31.63
C GLY A 235 1.23 8.24 30.60
N VAL A 236 1.48 7.82 29.35
CA VAL A 236 1.91 8.70 28.26
C VAL A 236 0.70 9.28 27.51
N LEU A 237 -0.22 8.41 27.08
CA LEU A 237 -1.48 8.74 26.42
C LEU A 237 -2.69 8.20 27.19
N PRO A 238 -3.89 8.79 27.01
CA PRO A 238 -5.14 8.16 27.44
C PRO A 238 -5.30 6.76 26.85
N GLU A 239 -5.88 5.85 27.63
CA GLU A 239 -6.18 4.50 27.18
C GLU A 239 -7.10 4.53 25.95
N GLY A 240 -6.78 3.71 24.93
CA GLY A 240 -7.52 3.66 23.67
C GLY A 240 -7.19 4.77 22.66
N ALA A 241 -6.23 5.65 22.94
CA ALA A 241 -5.74 6.59 21.94
C ALA A 241 -5.16 5.83 20.72
N GLN A 242 -5.54 6.25 19.51
CA GLN A 242 -5.09 5.63 18.25
C GLN A 242 -4.12 6.52 17.45
N THR A 243 -3.99 7.78 17.86
CA THR A 243 -3.18 8.79 17.16
C THR A 243 -2.31 9.57 18.14
N LEU A 244 -1.13 9.98 17.64
CA LEU A 244 -0.20 10.90 18.25
C LEU A 244 -0.45 12.30 17.69
N TRP A 245 -0.79 13.26 18.55
CA TRP A 245 -1.02 14.64 18.16
C TRP A 245 0.21 15.50 18.44
N MET A 246 0.83 16.06 17.41
CA MET A 246 2.01 16.92 17.58
C MET A 246 1.64 18.34 17.97
N GLY A 247 0.40 18.75 17.67
CA GLY A 247 -0.12 20.06 18.02
C GLY A 247 0.74 21.19 17.50
N ASP A 248 1.27 21.94 18.44
CA ASP A 248 2.02 23.18 18.23
C ASP A 248 3.55 22.96 18.29
N HIS A 249 3.96 21.70 18.40
CA HIS A 249 5.35 21.35 18.67
C HIS A 249 6.32 21.74 17.54
N PHE A 250 5.94 21.55 16.28
CA PHE A 250 6.86 21.80 15.17
C PHE A 250 7.24 23.27 15.01
N TRP A 251 6.31 24.20 15.22
CA TRP A 251 6.64 25.64 15.18
C TRP A 251 7.49 26.06 16.38
N LEU A 252 7.32 25.43 17.55
CA LEU A 252 8.24 25.61 18.70
C LEU A 252 9.66 25.15 18.38
N MET A 253 9.83 24.21 17.44
CA MET A 253 11.13 23.79 16.91
C MET A 253 11.70 24.72 15.83
N ARG A 254 11.05 25.88 15.54
CA ARG A 254 11.41 26.86 14.49
C ARG A 254 11.08 26.45 13.06
N GLN A 255 10.03 25.64 12.89
CA GLN A 255 9.42 25.42 11.58
C GLN A 255 8.94 26.74 10.96
N GLY A 256 9.29 26.97 9.70
CA GLY A 256 8.93 28.18 8.96
C GLY A 256 9.13 28.00 7.46
N ASN A 257 8.44 28.81 6.66
CA ASN A 257 8.60 28.82 5.21
C ASN A 257 8.54 30.25 4.66
N SER A 258 9.71 30.87 4.59
CA SER A 258 9.92 32.16 3.91
C SER A 258 10.41 32.02 2.48
N TRP A 259 10.45 30.80 1.96
CA TRP A 259 10.81 30.56 0.56
C TRP A 259 9.73 31.17 -0.37
N PRO A 260 10.10 32.11 -1.26
CA PRO A 260 9.12 32.90 -2.00
C PRO A 260 8.42 32.09 -3.10
N TYR A 261 8.96 30.93 -3.48
CA TYR A 261 8.41 30.10 -4.54
C TYR A 261 7.51 29.01 -3.97
N GLU A 262 6.22 29.13 -4.27
CA GLU A 262 5.20 28.16 -3.89
C GLU A 262 5.08 27.08 -4.95
N ALA A 263 5.59 25.89 -4.63
CA ALA A 263 5.32 24.68 -5.40
C ALA A 263 3.96 24.11 -4.99
N VAL A 264 3.20 23.61 -5.97
CA VAL A 264 1.96 22.87 -5.68
C VAL A 264 2.32 21.41 -5.42
N GLN A 265 2.29 21.04 -4.14
CA GLN A 265 2.50 19.67 -3.67
C GLN A 265 1.23 18.84 -3.95
N HIS A 266 1.39 17.67 -4.58
CA HIS A 266 0.30 16.76 -5.01
C HIS A 266 -0.78 17.30 -5.97
N GLY A 267 -0.80 18.60 -6.29
CA GLY A 267 -1.91 19.25 -6.99
C GLY A 267 -1.63 19.70 -8.42
N ALA A 268 -0.75 19.03 -9.15
CA ALA A 268 -0.68 19.05 -10.62
C ALA A 268 -0.10 17.74 -11.09
N ARG A 269 -0.78 16.65 -10.74
CA ARG A 269 -0.38 15.42 -11.41
C ARG A 269 -0.74 15.61 -12.88
N VAL A 270 0.15 15.21 -13.79
CA VAL A 270 -0.06 15.32 -15.25
C VAL A 270 -1.46 14.82 -15.65
N TYR A 271 -2.03 13.88 -14.91
CA TYR A 271 -3.39 13.38 -15.09
C TYR A 271 -4.52 14.40 -14.80
N GLU A 272 -4.35 15.40 -13.92
CA GLU A 272 -5.39 16.41 -13.66
C GLU A 272 -5.50 17.37 -14.84
N PHE A 273 -4.36 17.64 -15.50
CA PHE A 273 -4.33 18.31 -16.79
C PHE A 273 -4.89 17.40 -17.88
N ILE A 274 -4.36 16.18 -18.05
CA ILE A 274 -4.76 15.21 -19.09
C ILE A 274 -6.26 14.86 -19.01
N GLY A 275 -6.82 14.65 -17.82
CA GLY A 275 -8.23 14.34 -17.61
C GLY A 275 -9.17 15.47 -18.01
N GLN A 276 -8.65 16.70 -18.13
CA GLN A 276 -9.38 17.88 -18.61
C GLN A 276 -9.10 18.19 -20.09
N VAL A 277 -8.17 17.48 -20.75
CA VAL A 277 -7.88 17.69 -22.16
C VAL A 277 -8.94 16.98 -23.02
N PRO A 278 -9.64 17.69 -23.92
CA PRO A 278 -10.47 17.05 -24.92
C PRO A 278 -9.63 16.06 -25.74
N LYS A 279 -10.02 14.78 -25.76
CA LYS A 279 -9.33 13.71 -26.53
C LYS A 279 -9.29 13.97 -28.05
N THR A 280 -9.91 15.07 -28.52
CA THR A 280 -9.88 15.55 -29.89
C THR A 280 -8.56 16.21 -30.30
N ASN A 281 -7.67 16.55 -29.36
CA ASN A 281 -6.34 17.11 -29.68
C ASN A 281 -5.24 16.04 -29.52
N GLU A 282 -5.27 15.01 -30.37
CA GLU A 282 -4.36 13.86 -30.29
C GLU A 282 -2.87 14.19 -30.38
N ALA A 283 -2.51 15.34 -30.97
CA ALA A 283 -1.13 15.73 -31.22
C ALA A 283 -0.30 15.98 -29.95
N LEU A 284 -0.94 16.35 -28.83
CA LEU A 284 -0.26 16.62 -27.56
C LEU A 284 0.19 15.37 -26.79
N PHE A 285 -0.28 14.19 -27.19
CA PHE A 285 -0.03 12.94 -26.49
C PHE A 285 1.17 12.20 -27.09
N ALA A 286 1.89 11.49 -26.23
CA ALA A 286 3.01 10.64 -26.60
C ALA A 286 2.58 9.59 -27.65
N VAL A 287 3.54 9.12 -28.44
CA VAL A 287 3.29 8.14 -29.51
C VAL A 287 3.84 6.79 -29.04
N ARG A 288 3.04 5.73 -29.06
CA ARG A 288 3.49 4.36 -28.76
C ARG A 288 4.32 3.80 -29.92
N GLU A 289 4.98 2.66 -29.68
CA GLU A 289 5.79 1.99 -30.70
C GLU A 289 4.99 1.61 -31.96
N ASP A 290 3.72 1.24 -31.78
CA ASP A 290 2.78 0.91 -32.87
C ASP A 290 2.23 2.14 -33.63
N GLY A 291 2.65 3.36 -33.26
CA GLY A 291 2.19 4.61 -33.83
C GLY A 291 0.90 5.17 -33.22
N SER A 292 0.25 4.46 -32.29
CA SER A 292 -0.96 4.92 -31.58
C SER A 292 -0.64 6.00 -30.54
N ARG A 293 -1.65 6.78 -30.11
CA ARG A 293 -1.47 7.83 -29.08
C ARG A 293 -1.57 7.28 -27.66
N ASN A 294 -0.57 7.57 -26.84
CA ASN A 294 -0.57 7.33 -25.41
C ASN A 294 -1.27 8.50 -24.69
N PHE A 295 -2.59 8.39 -24.52
CA PHE A 295 -3.42 9.40 -23.86
C PHE A 295 -3.12 9.60 -22.36
N GLU A 296 -2.26 8.77 -21.77
CA GLU A 296 -1.87 8.88 -20.36
C GLU A 296 -0.61 9.73 -20.19
N LEU A 297 0.09 10.08 -21.28
CA LEU A 297 1.33 10.83 -21.23
C LEU A 297 1.40 11.92 -22.30
N LEU A 298 1.79 13.13 -21.90
CA LEU A 298 2.05 14.23 -22.82
C LEU A 298 3.36 13.99 -23.60
N CYS A 299 3.39 14.36 -24.88
CA CYS A 299 4.62 14.36 -25.66
C CYS A 299 5.42 15.64 -25.38
N TYR A 300 6.39 15.59 -24.46
CA TYR A 300 7.19 16.78 -24.10
C TYR A 300 8.03 17.37 -25.25
N SER A 301 8.21 16.63 -26.36
CA SER A 301 8.80 17.17 -27.59
C SER A 301 7.79 17.87 -28.51
N ALA A 302 6.49 17.58 -28.38
CA ALA A 302 5.45 18.14 -29.23
C ALA A 302 5.22 19.64 -28.94
N PRO A 303 5.12 20.49 -29.98
CA PRO A 303 4.80 21.90 -29.80
C PRO A 303 3.41 22.12 -29.18
N GLU A 304 2.46 21.20 -29.43
CA GLU A 304 1.09 21.25 -28.92
C GLU A 304 1.02 21.10 -27.40
N THR A 305 1.90 20.28 -26.81
CA THR A 305 2.02 20.16 -25.35
C THR A 305 2.41 21.50 -24.74
N LEU A 306 3.35 22.19 -25.35
CA LEU A 306 3.79 23.50 -24.88
C LEU A 306 2.69 24.57 -25.06
N ALA A 307 1.98 24.56 -26.19
CA ALA A 307 0.85 25.44 -26.44
C ALA A 307 -0.28 25.23 -25.40
N PHE A 308 -0.55 24.00 -25.02
CA PHE A 308 -1.54 23.67 -23.98
C PHE A 308 -1.18 24.29 -22.62
N TYR A 309 0.10 24.23 -22.21
CA TYR A 309 0.57 24.94 -21.02
C TYR A 309 0.35 26.45 -21.16
N PHE A 310 0.67 27.05 -22.32
CA PHE A 310 0.48 28.49 -22.53
C PHE A 310 -0.98 28.91 -22.44
N ASP A 311 -1.91 28.14 -22.99
CA ASP A 311 -3.34 28.41 -22.88
C ASP A 311 -3.83 28.37 -21.43
N GLY A 312 -3.34 27.40 -20.64
CA GLY A 312 -3.61 27.32 -19.20
C GLY A 312 -3.10 28.55 -18.44
N LEU A 313 -1.90 29.02 -18.79
CA LEU A 313 -1.29 30.20 -18.18
C LEU A 313 -1.98 31.50 -18.60
N GLU A 314 -2.42 31.63 -19.86
CA GLU A 314 -3.18 32.79 -20.34
C GLU A 314 -4.53 32.90 -19.63
N ARG A 315 -5.23 31.78 -19.41
CA ARG A 315 -6.47 31.77 -18.62
C ARG A 315 -6.23 32.15 -17.15
N ALA A 316 -5.11 31.72 -16.57
CA ALA A 316 -4.78 31.97 -15.17
C ALA A 316 -4.25 33.40 -14.91
N TRP A 317 -3.44 33.94 -15.83
CA TRP A 317 -2.67 35.18 -15.65
C TRP A 317 -2.99 36.29 -16.66
N GLY A 318 -3.90 36.08 -17.60
CA GLY A 318 -4.36 37.08 -18.57
C GLY A 318 -5.09 38.28 -17.94
N LYS A 319 -5.37 39.30 -18.76
CA LYS A 319 -5.91 40.60 -18.32
C LYS A 319 -7.30 40.46 -17.68
N GLY A 320 -7.34 40.36 -16.34
CA GLY A 320 -8.56 40.33 -15.51
C GLY A 320 -8.71 39.17 -14.51
N GLY A 321 -7.71 38.31 -14.31
CA GLY A 321 -7.85 37.05 -13.54
C GLY A 321 -8.42 37.18 -12.11
N PRO A 322 -9.33 36.26 -11.71
CA PRO A 322 -8.91 34.89 -11.42
C PRO A 322 -9.83 33.86 -12.09
N GLY A 323 -9.51 33.48 -13.34
CA GLY A 323 -10.11 32.28 -13.94
C GLY A 323 -9.79 31.02 -13.11
N PRO A 324 -10.54 29.91 -13.31
CA PRO A 324 -10.23 28.64 -12.65
C PRO A 324 -8.77 28.26 -12.97
N ARG A 325 -7.99 28.00 -11.92
CA ARG A 325 -6.59 27.58 -12.05
C ARG A 325 -6.57 26.06 -12.18
N PRO A 326 -6.13 25.50 -13.31
CA PRO A 326 -5.80 24.09 -13.37
C PRO A 326 -4.78 23.74 -12.29
N GLY A 327 -4.72 22.47 -11.90
CA GLY A 327 -3.72 21.99 -10.95
C GLY A 327 -2.32 22.52 -11.30
N GLY A 328 -1.49 22.86 -10.31
CA GLY A 328 -0.09 23.25 -10.53
C GLY A 328 0.17 24.70 -10.86
N ILE A 329 -0.86 25.50 -11.15
CA ILE A 329 -0.71 26.93 -11.43
C ILE A 329 -1.16 27.73 -10.21
N THR A 330 -0.22 28.44 -9.61
CA THR A 330 -0.51 29.41 -8.53
C THR A 330 -0.67 30.81 -9.11
N ARG A 331 -0.80 31.81 -8.24
CA ARG A 331 -0.81 33.22 -8.67
C ARG A 331 0.52 33.61 -9.35
N ASN A 332 1.64 32.99 -8.98
CA ASN A 332 2.98 33.45 -9.35
C ASN A 332 3.90 32.37 -9.95
N SER A 333 3.47 31.11 -9.95
CA SER A 333 4.28 29.97 -10.40
C SER A 333 3.45 28.95 -11.18
N VAL A 334 4.10 28.20 -12.06
CA VAL A 334 3.61 26.94 -12.61
C VAL A 334 4.56 25.83 -12.18
N THR A 335 4.02 24.74 -11.63
CA THR A 335 4.79 23.56 -11.21
C THR A 335 4.71 22.48 -12.28
N VAL A 336 5.87 22.00 -12.74
CA VAL A 336 6.03 20.87 -13.65
C VAL A 336 6.62 19.72 -12.87
N TRP A 337 5.87 18.63 -12.75
CA TRP A 337 6.36 17.37 -12.19
C TRP A 337 7.02 16.52 -13.28
N SER A 338 8.05 15.74 -12.93
CA SER A 338 8.54 14.71 -13.85
C SER A 338 7.39 13.74 -14.19
N PRO A 339 7.22 13.35 -15.47
CA PRO A 339 5.93 12.89 -15.99
C PRO A 339 5.57 11.42 -15.70
N MET A 340 6.11 10.83 -14.64
CA MET A 340 6.22 9.37 -14.46
C MET A 340 5.17 8.74 -13.55
N ASP A 341 4.11 9.48 -13.21
CA ASP A 341 3.00 8.97 -12.38
C ASP A 341 1.97 8.12 -13.18
N VAL A 342 2.34 7.65 -14.39
CA VAL A 342 1.43 7.00 -15.37
C VAL A 342 1.91 5.62 -15.83
N GLY A 343 2.54 4.85 -14.93
CA GLY A 343 2.86 3.43 -15.16
C GLY A 343 3.99 3.14 -16.16
N THR A 344 4.53 4.16 -16.84
CA THR A 344 5.66 3.99 -17.76
C THR A 344 6.99 4.12 -17.02
N ARG A 345 7.91 3.16 -17.18
CA ARG A 345 9.22 3.10 -16.49
C ARG A 345 10.26 4.13 -16.94
N SER A 346 10.05 4.80 -18.07
CA SER A 346 10.95 5.82 -18.62
C SER A 346 10.21 6.61 -19.73
N LEU A 347 10.53 7.88 -19.90
CA LEU A 347 10.01 8.72 -20.99
C LEU A 347 10.33 8.14 -22.38
N GLY A 348 11.49 7.49 -22.52
CA GLY A 348 11.96 6.87 -23.75
C GLY A 348 11.23 5.59 -24.14
N ALA A 349 10.76 4.81 -23.16
CA ALA A 349 9.86 3.69 -23.41
C ALA A 349 8.44 4.19 -23.78
N ALA A 350 8.05 5.36 -23.29
CA ALA A 350 6.69 5.86 -23.36
C ALA A 350 6.36 6.69 -24.62
N CYS A 351 7.36 7.26 -25.30
CA CYS A 351 7.17 8.07 -26.51
C CYS A 351 8.18 7.76 -27.63
N HIS A 352 7.68 7.19 -28.71
CA HIS A 352 8.40 6.75 -29.91
C HIS A 352 8.34 7.73 -31.08
N CYS A 353 7.85 8.96 -30.86
CA CYS A 353 7.80 9.96 -31.92
C CYS A 353 9.22 10.32 -32.39
N PRO A 354 9.42 10.69 -33.67
CA PRO A 354 10.75 10.97 -34.21
C PRO A 354 11.53 12.03 -33.41
N ALA A 355 10.85 13.07 -32.91
CA ALA A 355 11.46 14.13 -32.12
C ALA A 355 11.95 13.64 -30.74
N CYS A 356 11.14 12.86 -30.03
CA CYS A 356 11.55 12.26 -28.75
C CYS A 356 12.73 11.30 -28.96
N ARG A 357 12.66 10.38 -29.95
CA ARG A 357 13.76 9.44 -30.22
C ARG A 357 15.06 10.14 -30.58
N ALA A 358 15.00 11.17 -31.41
CA ALA A 358 16.19 11.95 -31.78
C ALA A 358 16.80 12.70 -30.59
N THR A 359 15.97 13.16 -29.65
CA THR A 359 16.44 13.89 -28.45
C THR A 359 16.98 12.93 -27.39
N LEU A 360 16.28 11.82 -27.14
CA LEU A 360 16.72 10.75 -26.24
C LEU A 360 18.09 10.19 -26.65
N ALA A 361 18.30 9.96 -27.95
CA ALA A 361 19.57 9.47 -28.47
C ALA A 361 20.75 10.44 -28.26
N LYS A 362 20.48 11.73 -28.04
CA LYS A 362 21.52 12.75 -27.84
C LYS A 362 21.90 12.95 -26.37
N GLY A 363 20.96 12.83 -25.45
CA GLY A 363 21.20 13.21 -24.06
C GLY A 363 20.19 12.65 -23.07
N GLY A 364 19.56 11.52 -23.38
CA GLY A 364 18.65 10.83 -22.47
C GLY A 364 17.34 11.57 -22.21
N GLU A 365 16.68 11.18 -21.13
CA GLU A 365 15.35 11.68 -20.76
C GLU A 365 15.42 13.09 -20.17
N GLU A 366 16.53 13.36 -19.48
CA GLU A 366 16.91 14.66 -18.92
C GLU A 366 16.90 15.72 -20.01
N LEU A 367 17.44 15.41 -21.20
CA LEU A 367 17.48 16.37 -22.31
C LEU A 367 16.08 16.65 -22.87
N VAL A 368 15.20 15.65 -22.96
CA VAL A 368 13.83 15.84 -23.47
C VAL A 368 13.05 16.77 -22.55
N ILE A 369 13.02 16.48 -21.24
CA ILE A 369 12.31 17.33 -20.29
C ILE A 369 13.00 18.69 -20.14
N GLY A 370 14.33 18.73 -20.20
CA GLY A 370 15.11 19.97 -20.18
C GLY A 370 14.77 20.90 -21.33
N MET A 371 14.64 20.38 -22.56
CA MET A 371 14.25 21.18 -23.72
C MET A 371 12.81 21.70 -23.61
N PHE A 372 11.90 20.93 -23.01
CA PHE A 372 10.55 21.41 -22.70
C PHE A 372 10.58 22.55 -21.68
N LEU A 373 11.25 22.33 -20.54
CA LEU A 373 11.38 23.32 -19.46
C LEU A 373 12.03 24.61 -19.97
N LYS A 374 13.07 24.52 -20.79
CA LYS A 374 13.73 25.69 -21.39
C LYS A 374 12.74 26.54 -22.18
N ARG A 375 11.99 25.92 -23.10
CA ARG A 375 10.99 26.62 -23.93
C ARG A 375 9.86 27.22 -23.09
N LEU A 376 9.42 26.50 -22.05
CA LEU A 376 8.41 27.01 -21.12
C LEU A 376 8.92 28.22 -20.34
N CYS A 377 10.14 28.15 -19.80
CA CYS A 377 10.80 29.24 -19.09
C CYS A 377 10.96 30.48 -19.98
N GLU A 378 11.46 30.32 -21.21
CA GLU A 378 11.66 31.41 -22.17
C GLU A 378 10.35 32.15 -22.45
N GLU A 379 9.28 31.39 -22.71
CA GLU A 379 7.99 32.00 -23.02
C GLU A 379 7.31 32.62 -21.79
N VAL A 380 7.39 31.97 -20.63
CA VAL A 380 6.87 32.54 -19.37
C VAL A 380 7.56 33.86 -19.07
N LYS A 381 8.89 33.92 -19.23
CA LYS A 381 9.65 35.16 -19.02
C LYS A 381 9.24 36.26 -20.01
N ARG A 382 8.95 35.89 -21.25
CA ARG A 382 8.55 36.83 -22.31
C ARG A 382 7.13 37.38 -22.12
N ARG A 383 6.14 36.53 -21.82
CA ARG A 383 4.72 36.92 -21.73
C ARG A 383 4.29 37.41 -20.35
N TRP A 384 4.84 36.81 -19.29
CA TRP A 384 4.48 37.14 -17.90
C TRP A 384 5.74 37.40 -17.06
N PRO A 385 6.39 38.57 -17.24
CA PRO A 385 7.57 38.94 -16.47
C PRO A 385 7.32 38.83 -14.96
N GLY A 386 8.28 38.24 -14.23
CA GLY A 386 8.18 38.01 -12.78
C GLY A 386 7.47 36.72 -12.36
N LYS A 387 6.91 35.94 -13.30
CA LYS A 387 6.37 34.60 -13.01
C LYS A 387 7.45 33.52 -13.11
N THR A 388 7.24 32.43 -12.39
CA THR A 388 8.24 31.36 -12.23
C THR A 388 7.77 30.01 -12.74
N VAL A 389 8.71 29.21 -13.23
CA VAL A 389 8.49 27.81 -13.58
C VAL A 389 9.22 26.97 -12.54
N ILE A 390 8.50 26.13 -11.82
CA ILE A 390 9.05 25.24 -10.81
C ILE A 390 9.11 23.84 -11.40
N TYR A 391 10.27 23.20 -11.38
CA TYR A 391 10.43 21.81 -11.79
C TYR A 391 10.67 20.91 -10.58
N ILE A 392 9.95 19.78 -10.50
CA ILE A 392 10.13 18.75 -9.47
C ILE A 392 10.66 17.47 -10.13
N PRO A 393 11.98 17.26 -10.13
CA PRO A 393 12.62 16.07 -10.70
C PRO A 393 12.57 14.91 -9.71
N TRP A 394 11.60 14.01 -9.83
CA TRP A 394 11.52 12.80 -8.99
C TRP A 394 12.03 11.57 -9.75
N ALA A 395 11.36 11.22 -10.85
CA ALA A 395 11.67 10.04 -11.64
C ALA A 395 12.75 10.28 -12.71
N ILE A 396 12.97 11.56 -13.07
CA ILE A 396 14.08 12.00 -13.93
C ILE A 396 14.93 12.97 -13.10
N PRO A 397 15.69 12.46 -12.10
CA PRO A 397 16.42 13.30 -11.14
C PRO A 397 17.66 13.97 -11.74
N GLY A 398 18.16 13.47 -12.87
CA GLY A 398 19.36 13.98 -13.55
C GLY A 398 19.18 15.40 -14.09
N CYS A 399 20.25 16.19 -14.06
CA CYS A 399 20.27 17.53 -14.65
C CYS A 399 20.76 17.44 -16.10
N PRO A 400 20.07 18.03 -17.09
CA PRO A 400 20.48 17.94 -18.49
C PRO A 400 21.79 18.67 -18.79
N GLU A 401 22.69 17.97 -19.47
CA GLU A 401 23.94 18.53 -19.98
C GLU A 401 23.67 19.48 -21.18
N GLY A 402 24.50 20.51 -21.34
CA GLY A 402 24.51 21.38 -22.53
C GLY A 402 23.31 22.33 -22.73
N LEU A 403 22.30 22.32 -21.86
CA LEU A 403 21.21 23.30 -21.89
C LEU A 403 21.48 24.50 -20.99
N GLU A 404 20.92 25.67 -21.29
CA GLU A 404 20.91 26.81 -20.36
C GLU A 404 19.47 27.27 -20.18
N PHE A 405 19.11 27.67 -18.96
CA PHE A 405 17.75 28.06 -18.60
C PHE A 405 17.68 29.53 -18.23
N PRO A 406 16.56 30.21 -18.52
CA PRO A 406 16.32 31.53 -17.97
C PRO A 406 16.25 31.54 -16.44
N ASP A 407 16.56 32.69 -15.85
CA ASP A 407 16.50 33.00 -14.41
C ASP A 407 15.08 32.98 -13.78
N ASN A 408 14.11 32.31 -14.40
CA ASN A 408 12.79 32.07 -13.82
C ASN A 408 12.53 30.58 -13.50
N LEU A 409 13.51 29.69 -13.73
CA LEU A 409 13.44 28.29 -13.34
C LEU A 409 13.77 28.10 -11.84
N VAL A 410 12.87 27.51 -11.08
CA VAL A 410 13.10 27.02 -9.71
C VAL A 410 13.08 25.50 -9.72
N VAL A 411 13.94 24.88 -8.91
CA VAL A 411 13.94 23.41 -8.76
C VAL A 411 13.54 23.05 -7.34
N GLY A 412 12.59 22.12 -7.21
CA GLY A 412 12.23 21.46 -5.97
C GLY A 412 12.54 19.98 -6.06
N SER A 413 13.69 19.53 -5.56
CA SER A 413 14.08 18.12 -5.66
C SER A 413 13.21 17.28 -4.75
N LEU A 414 12.61 16.19 -5.26
CA LEU A 414 12.11 15.13 -4.40
C LEU A 414 13.30 14.21 -4.09
N ASN A 415 13.51 13.94 -2.81
CA ASN A 415 14.45 12.96 -2.34
C ASN A 415 13.65 11.82 -1.70
N LEU A 416 13.55 10.71 -2.43
CA LEU A 416 12.93 9.48 -1.95
C LEU A 416 13.97 8.74 -1.12
N ASP A 417 13.79 8.77 0.20
CA ASP A 417 14.42 7.82 1.13
C ASP A 417 15.91 7.98 1.47
N LEU A 418 16.59 9.10 1.14
CA LEU A 418 18.06 9.10 1.22
C LEU A 418 18.67 9.71 2.48
N MET A 419 17.99 10.56 3.25
CA MET A 419 18.69 11.28 4.33
C MET A 419 19.29 10.35 5.39
N GLY A 420 18.54 9.34 5.84
CA GLY A 420 19.06 8.31 6.75
C GLY A 420 20.19 7.47 6.12
N LEU A 421 20.30 7.42 4.79
CA LEU A 421 21.29 6.67 4.03
C LEU A 421 22.50 7.51 3.59
N MET A 422 22.51 8.84 3.81
CA MET A 422 23.61 9.75 3.43
C MET A 422 24.93 9.47 4.16
N HIS A 423 24.92 8.65 5.21
CA HIS A 423 26.16 8.14 5.82
C HIS A 423 26.95 7.24 4.83
N GLN A 424 26.29 6.70 3.81
CA GLN A 424 26.92 5.91 2.74
C GLN A 424 27.51 6.81 1.65
N PRO A 425 28.84 6.73 1.36
CA PRO A 425 29.51 7.68 0.48
C PRO A 425 28.94 7.79 -0.95
N HIS A 426 28.52 6.66 -1.54
CA HIS A 426 28.03 6.64 -2.92
C HIS A 426 26.62 7.24 -3.07
N VAL A 427 25.72 6.98 -2.11
CA VAL A 427 24.39 7.62 -2.02
C VAL A 427 24.56 9.13 -1.93
N ARG A 428 25.43 9.54 -1.01
CA ARG A 428 25.70 10.95 -0.77
C ARG A 428 26.29 11.67 -1.98
N ALA A 429 27.28 11.05 -2.62
CA ALA A 429 27.91 11.64 -3.80
C ALA A 429 26.90 11.85 -4.94
N LEU A 430 25.99 10.90 -5.13
CA LEU A 430 24.94 10.96 -6.15
C LEU A 430 23.98 12.13 -5.92
N ASP A 431 23.43 12.23 -4.71
CA ASP A 431 22.43 13.25 -4.38
C ASP A 431 23.00 14.65 -4.28
N GLU A 432 24.13 14.81 -3.59
CA GLU A 432 24.78 16.12 -3.52
C GLU A 432 25.26 16.57 -4.92
N GLY A 433 25.67 15.64 -5.79
CA GLY A 433 26.00 15.90 -7.19
C GLY A 433 24.80 16.47 -7.96
N ARG A 434 23.64 15.82 -7.88
CA ARG A 434 22.38 16.27 -8.51
C ARG A 434 21.94 17.63 -7.97
N LEU A 435 21.97 17.81 -6.66
CA LEU A 435 21.64 19.06 -5.98
C LEU A 435 22.51 20.22 -6.50
N ARG A 436 23.83 20.04 -6.52
CA ARG A 436 24.77 21.08 -7.00
C ARG A 436 24.58 21.36 -8.48
N ALA A 437 24.35 20.33 -9.30
CA ALA A 437 24.08 20.49 -10.72
C ALA A 437 22.83 21.35 -10.95
N TRP A 438 21.70 21.01 -10.33
CA TRP A 438 20.46 21.78 -10.46
C TRP A 438 20.54 23.19 -9.86
N SER A 439 21.24 23.36 -8.73
CA SER A 439 21.44 24.69 -8.12
C SER A 439 22.24 25.60 -9.03
N THR A 440 23.33 25.08 -9.62
CA THR A 440 24.15 25.82 -10.59
C THR A 440 23.31 26.19 -11.82
N LYS A 441 22.54 25.24 -12.34
CA LYS A 441 21.73 25.40 -13.56
C LYS A 441 20.60 26.43 -13.44
N SER A 442 19.93 26.45 -12.28
CA SER A 442 18.84 27.38 -11.99
C SER A 442 19.32 28.73 -11.46
N GLY A 443 20.63 28.85 -11.20
CA GLY A 443 21.26 30.03 -10.60
C GLY A 443 20.76 30.34 -9.18
N ARG A 444 20.17 29.36 -8.49
CA ARG A 444 19.56 29.55 -7.17
C ARG A 444 19.64 28.30 -6.30
N PRO A 445 19.38 28.41 -4.99
CA PRO A 445 19.27 27.26 -4.11
C PRO A 445 18.05 26.39 -4.45
N VAL A 446 18.18 25.09 -4.27
CA VAL A 446 17.15 24.07 -4.50
C VAL A 446 16.44 23.78 -3.18
N HIS A 447 15.12 23.74 -3.17
CA HIS A 447 14.39 23.19 -2.03
C HIS A 447 14.33 21.66 -2.18
N ILE A 448 14.52 20.93 -1.09
CA ILE A 448 14.36 19.47 -1.08
C ILE A 448 13.06 19.11 -0.38
N TRP A 449 12.29 18.20 -0.95
CA TRP A 449 11.26 17.48 -0.23
C TRP A 449 11.79 16.08 0.07
N ILE A 450 11.93 15.76 1.35
CA ILE A 450 12.25 14.41 1.83
C ILE A 450 10.93 13.68 2.04
N ASP A 451 10.68 12.78 1.10
CA ASP A 451 9.58 11.84 1.16
C ASP A 451 10.07 10.64 1.98
N PHE A 452 9.38 10.35 3.08
CA PHE A 452 9.79 9.40 4.13
C PHE A 452 11.12 9.77 4.82
N ALA A 453 11.14 9.74 6.15
CA ALA A 453 12.42 9.64 6.87
C ALA A 453 12.94 8.19 6.83
N SER A 454 13.00 7.61 5.64
CA SER A 454 13.52 6.26 5.46
C SER A 454 14.95 6.16 5.99
N PRO A 455 15.29 5.04 6.65
CA PRO A 455 14.49 3.82 6.78
C PRO A 455 13.71 3.70 8.09
N SER A 456 13.45 4.80 8.82
CA SER A 456 12.73 4.74 10.10
C SER A 456 11.29 4.21 9.97
N ASP A 457 10.71 4.27 8.76
CA ASP A 457 9.39 3.72 8.44
C ASP A 457 9.42 2.20 8.10
N TRP A 458 10.61 1.62 7.90
CA TRP A 458 10.79 0.26 7.38
C TRP A 458 11.42 -0.72 8.38
N THR A 459 11.70 -0.25 9.60
CA THR A 459 12.34 -1.03 10.66
C THR A 459 11.73 -0.72 12.01
N TYR A 460 11.73 -1.70 12.91
CA TYR A 460 11.46 -1.43 14.33
C TYR A 460 12.67 -0.80 15.04
N GLY A 461 13.87 -0.93 14.46
CA GLY A 461 15.11 -0.45 15.08
C GLY A 461 15.18 1.07 15.24
N PRO A 462 15.87 1.57 16.26
CA PRO A 462 16.09 3.01 16.43
C PRO A 462 17.02 3.55 15.34
N VAL A 463 16.60 4.63 14.67
CA VAL A 463 17.30 5.25 13.54
C VAL A 463 17.63 6.69 13.93
N GLN A 464 18.83 6.91 14.50
CA GLN A 464 19.30 8.23 14.91
C GLN A 464 20.49 8.66 14.04
N PHE A 465 20.40 9.81 13.40
CA PHE A 465 21.43 10.32 12.48
C PHE A 465 21.61 11.85 12.50
N PRO A 466 21.68 12.48 13.70
CA PRO A 466 21.72 13.93 13.80
C PRO A 466 23.01 14.55 13.23
N HIS A 467 24.14 13.85 13.26
CA HIS A 467 25.42 14.34 12.73
C HIS A 467 25.45 14.29 11.20
N VAL A 468 24.86 13.26 10.60
CA VAL A 468 24.67 13.16 9.13
C VAL A 468 23.84 14.34 8.62
N VAL A 469 22.75 14.67 9.32
CA VAL A 469 21.91 15.84 9.01
C VAL A 469 22.76 17.11 9.07
N GLN A 470 23.43 17.37 10.20
CA GLN A 470 24.25 18.58 10.35
C GLN A 470 25.27 18.73 9.23
N ASP A 471 26.00 17.66 8.93
CA ASP A 471 27.08 17.67 7.95
C ASP A 471 26.55 17.90 6.53
N PHE A 472 25.42 17.30 6.16
CA PHE A 472 24.77 17.51 4.87
C PHE A 472 24.37 18.98 4.68
N TYR A 473 23.63 19.57 5.63
CA TYR A 473 23.19 20.96 5.52
C TYR A 473 24.36 21.93 5.62
N SER A 474 25.37 21.62 6.44
CA SER A 474 26.58 22.45 6.56
C SER A 474 27.34 22.58 5.24
N LYS A 475 27.51 21.48 4.51
CA LYS A 475 28.23 21.47 3.22
C LYS A 475 27.42 22.08 2.08
N ASN A 476 26.10 22.05 2.17
CA ASN A 476 25.21 22.45 1.07
C ASN A 476 24.46 23.79 1.32
N ARG A 477 24.90 24.61 2.29
CA ARG A 477 24.27 25.91 2.65
C ARG A 477 23.94 26.81 1.46
N ARG A 478 24.82 26.86 0.46
CA ARG A 478 24.64 27.73 -0.73
C ARG A 478 23.73 27.13 -1.80
N SER A 479 23.60 25.81 -1.82
CA SER A 479 22.85 25.08 -2.84
C SER A 479 21.44 24.71 -2.38
N LEU A 480 21.12 24.90 -1.10
CA LEU A 480 19.84 24.54 -0.52
C LEU A 480 19.03 25.76 -0.07
N ALA A 481 17.75 25.78 -0.44
CA ALA A 481 16.77 26.69 0.13
C ALA A 481 16.24 26.19 1.49
N GLY A 482 16.44 24.89 1.76
CA GLY A 482 15.90 24.19 2.92
C GLY A 482 15.07 22.98 2.52
N THR A 483 14.28 22.45 3.45
CA THR A 483 13.64 21.14 3.30
C THR A 483 12.21 21.07 3.86
N SER A 484 11.37 20.29 3.17
CA SER A 484 10.13 19.74 3.70
C SER A 484 10.34 18.28 4.09
N VAL A 485 9.93 17.88 5.30
CA VAL A 485 10.10 16.51 5.82
C VAL A 485 8.73 15.87 6.07
N LEU A 486 8.58 14.63 5.61
CA LEU A 486 7.37 13.81 5.77
C LEU A 486 7.67 12.51 6.54
N SER A 487 6.78 12.15 7.47
CA SER A 487 6.73 10.85 8.17
C SER A 487 5.29 10.34 8.14
N TYR A 488 5.06 9.02 8.20
CA TYR A 488 3.72 8.42 8.04
C TYR A 488 3.18 7.73 9.30
N GLY A 489 4.06 7.34 10.25
CA GLY A 489 3.70 6.61 11.46
C GLY A 489 4.27 7.24 12.73
N GLY A 490 3.56 7.08 13.85
CA GLY A 490 3.94 7.63 15.14
C GLY A 490 5.23 7.03 15.67
N ALA A 491 5.42 5.71 15.52
CA ALA A 491 6.67 5.09 15.96
C ALA A 491 7.83 5.45 15.04
N CYS A 492 7.58 5.61 13.73
CA CYS A 492 8.57 6.09 12.75
C CYS A 492 9.07 7.49 13.09
N PHE A 493 8.19 8.33 13.66
CA PHE A 493 8.58 9.61 14.25
C PHE A 493 9.44 9.39 15.51
N ILE A 494 8.98 8.56 16.45
CA ILE A 494 9.64 8.30 17.74
C ILE A 494 11.05 7.70 17.59
N THR A 495 11.24 6.75 16.66
CA THR A 495 12.52 6.05 16.43
C THR A 495 13.63 6.97 15.93
N ALA A 496 13.27 8.16 15.43
CA ALA A 496 14.17 9.23 14.97
C ALA A 496 13.89 10.58 15.68
N ALA A 497 13.14 10.61 16.79
CA ALA A 497 12.66 11.86 17.40
C ALA A 497 13.79 12.84 17.80
N PRO A 498 14.87 12.41 18.50
CA PRO A 498 16.04 13.26 18.73
C PRO A 498 16.64 13.83 17.45
N THR A 499 16.73 13.02 16.38
CA THR A 499 17.20 13.47 15.07
C THR A 499 16.28 14.55 14.50
N TYR A 500 14.96 14.41 14.53
CA TYR A 500 14.04 15.46 14.04
C TYR A 500 14.14 16.77 14.84
N TYR A 501 14.36 16.68 16.15
CA TYR A 501 14.60 17.87 16.97
C TYR A 501 15.85 18.61 16.50
N VAL A 502 16.98 17.89 16.42
CA VAL A 502 18.25 18.46 15.93
C VAL A 502 18.10 18.99 14.51
N TRP A 503 17.40 18.26 13.64
CA TRP A 503 17.21 18.62 12.24
C TRP A 503 16.53 19.98 12.08
N ASN A 504 15.44 20.24 12.80
CA ASN A 504 14.76 21.54 12.75
C ASN A 504 15.67 22.69 13.24
N ARG A 505 16.56 22.43 14.20
CA ARG A 505 17.57 23.41 14.66
C ARG A 505 18.70 23.62 13.66
N VAL A 506 19.18 22.55 13.02
CA VAL A 506 20.18 22.60 11.93
C VAL A 506 19.63 23.38 10.74
N LEU A 507 18.34 23.21 10.43
CA LEU A 507 17.65 24.00 9.39
C LEU A 507 17.56 25.49 9.75
N TRP A 508 17.54 25.84 11.04
CA TRP A 508 17.71 27.24 11.44
C TRP A 508 19.16 27.69 11.29
N ASN A 509 20.10 26.99 11.92
CA ASN A 509 21.52 27.24 11.78
C ASN A 509 22.33 25.94 11.94
N PRO A 510 23.03 25.48 10.89
CA PRO A 510 23.78 24.23 10.92
C PRO A 510 25.10 24.30 11.71
N ASP A 511 25.51 25.47 12.22
CA ASP A 511 26.64 25.62 13.17
C ASP A 511 26.30 25.19 14.61
N LEU A 512 25.14 24.56 14.82
CA LEU A 512 24.67 24.00 16.08
C LEU A 512 25.65 22.95 16.65
N ASP A 513 25.86 22.93 17.96
CA ASP A 513 26.60 21.84 18.61
C ASP A 513 25.67 20.66 18.87
N VAL A 514 25.67 19.67 17.97
CA VAL A 514 24.76 18.52 18.02
C VAL A 514 24.94 17.71 19.30
N ASP A 515 26.18 17.45 19.71
CA ASP A 515 26.45 16.65 20.91
C ASP A 515 25.96 17.36 22.17
N ALA A 516 26.20 18.69 22.27
CA ALA A 516 25.68 19.46 23.39
C ALA A 516 24.14 19.46 23.45
N VAL A 517 23.46 19.46 22.30
CA VAL A 517 21.99 19.34 22.23
C VAL A 517 21.51 18.00 22.76
N LEU A 518 22.11 16.89 22.32
CA LEU A 518 21.72 15.55 22.75
C LEU A 518 22.00 15.35 24.25
N ASP A 519 23.14 15.83 24.73
CA ASP A 519 23.53 15.77 26.14
C ASP A 519 22.57 16.56 27.03
N GLU A 520 22.24 17.79 26.63
CA GLU A 520 21.32 18.65 27.38
C GLU A 520 19.87 18.13 27.30
N MET A 521 19.47 17.52 26.19
CA MET A 521 18.19 16.81 26.06
C MET A 521 18.10 15.69 27.10
N CYS A 522 19.11 14.82 27.18
CA CYS A 522 19.14 13.74 28.16
C CYS A 522 19.14 14.27 29.60
N ARG A 523 19.95 15.29 29.89
CA ARG A 523 20.03 15.89 31.23
C ARG A 523 18.69 16.49 31.68
N ARG A 524 18.00 17.18 30.78
CA ARG A 524 16.76 17.89 31.09
C ARG A 524 15.52 17.02 31.13
N LEU A 525 15.44 16.02 30.26
CA LEU A 525 14.27 15.14 30.18
C LEU A 525 14.34 13.99 31.19
N PHE A 526 15.54 13.49 31.51
CA PHE A 526 15.68 12.23 32.25
C PHE A 526 16.30 12.38 33.62
N GLY A 527 16.77 13.57 34.01
CA GLY A 527 17.24 13.83 35.38
C GLY A 527 18.27 12.80 35.87
N SER A 528 17.91 12.00 36.88
CA SER A 528 18.73 10.91 37.43
C SER A 528 19.11 9.84 36.39
N GLY A 529 18.27 9.61 35.36
CA GLY A 529 18.52 8.66 34.28
C GLY A 529 19.35 9.21 33.12
N ALA A 530 19.79 10.48 33.19
CA ALA A 530 20.45 11.17 32.08
C ALA A 530 21.72 10.46 31.56
N ALA A 531 22.54 9.90 32.47
CA ALA A 531 23.76 9.20 32.08
C ALA A 531 23.45 7.94 31.25
N SER A 532 22.57 7.07 31.76
CA SER A 532 22.17 5.83 31.10
C SER A 532 21.41 6.08 29.79
N ALA A 533 20.51 7.07 29.78
CA ALA A 533 19.77 7.47 28.58
C ALA A 533 20.68 8.11 27.52
N GLY A 534 21.66 8.91 27.94
CA GLY A 534 22.65 9.50 27.05
C GLY A 534 23.57 8.46 26.42
N GLU A 535 24.00 7.44 27.19
CA GLU A 535 24.75 6.31 26.62
C GLU A 535 23.91 5.51 25.62
N LEU A 536 22.62 5.28 25.91
CA LEU A 536 21.70 4.62 24.98
C LEU A 536 21.54 5.42 23.68
N LEU A 537 21.35 6.74 23.77
CA LEU A 537 21.18 7.60 22.60
C LEU A 537 22.44 7.67 21.74
N ARG A 538 23.62 7.81 22.35
CA ARG A 538 24.90 7.76 21.63
C ARG A 538 25.10 6.43 20.93
N LEU A 539 24.80 5.32 21.61
CA LEU A 539 24.86 3.99 20.99
C LEU A 539 23.91 3.88 19.79
N GLN A 540 22.68 4.43 19.86
CA GLN A 540 21.77 4.44 18.71
C GLN A 540 22.33 5.24 17.53
N CYS A 541 22.95 6.40 17.77
CA CYS A 541 23.60 7.20 16.73
C CYS A 541 24.80 6.46 16.12
N GLU A 542 25.70 5.94 16.95
CA GLU A 542 26.88 5.18 16.54
C GLU A 542 26.52 3.97 15.68
N ARG A 543 25.45 3.23 16.05
CA ARG A 543 25.01 2.07 15.28
C ARG A 543 24.47 2.45 13.92
N TRP A 544 23.70 3.54 13.82
CA TRP A 544 23.15 3.93 12.54
C TRP A 544 24.20 4.58 11.63
N GLU A 545 24.88 5.63 12.12
CA GLU A 545 25.82 6.42 11.33
C GLU A 545 27.15 5.69 11.09
N GLY A 546 27.60 4.88 12.05
CA GLY A 546 28.93 4.24 12.05
C GLY A 546 28.99 2.83 11.45
N THR A 547 27.85 2.19 11.15
CA THR A 547 27.86 0.83 10.58
C THR A 547 28.13 0.85 9.08
N SER A 548 29.19 0.16 8.67
CA SER A 548 29.42 -0.18 7.26
C SER A 548 28.63 -1.45 6.91
N LEU A 549 27.65 -1.31 6.02
CA LEU A 549 26.82 -2.43 5.57
C LEU A 549 27.55 -3.29 4.54
N SER A 550 27.29 -4.60 4.55
CA SER A 550 27.86 -5.55 3.58
C SER A 550 27.45 -5.28 2.13
N ARG A 551 26.35 -4.56 1.93
CA ARG A 551 25.93 -3.96 0.65
C ARG A 551 25.14 -2.67 0.91
N PRO A 552 25.03 -1.77 -0.08
CA PRO A 552 24.18 -0.60 0.06
C PRO A 552 22.70 -0.96 0.19
N LEU A 553 21.95 -0.14 0.94
CA LEU A 553 20.49 -0.14 0.89
C LEU A 553 20.08 0.63 -0.36
N HIS A 554 19.18 0.06 -1.16
CA HIS A 554 18.72 0.69 -2.39
C HIS A 554 17.43 1.50 -2.14
N VAL A 555 17.29 2.63 -2.85
CA VAL A 555 16.02 3.39 -2.89
C VAL A 555 14.90 2.47 -3.35
N GLY A 556 13.80 2.41 -2.59
CA GLY A 556 12.68 1.50 -2.81
C GLY A 556 12.79 0.12 -2.13
N GLU A 557 13.86 -0.19 -1.40
CA GLU A 557 13.91 -1.36 -0.51
C GLU A 557 13.02 -1.13 0.73
N ASN A 558 11.71 -1.31 0.59
CA ASN A 558 10.67 -1.02 1.59
C ASN A 558 10.78 -1.77 2.95
N ARG A 559 11.82 -2.60 3.16
CA ARG A 559 12.14 -3.34 4.39
C ARG A 559 13.65 -3.48 4.51
N ILE A 560 14.23 -3.22 5.69
CA ILE A 560 15.63 -3.55 5.95
C ILE A 560 15.78 -5.09 5.92
N PRO A 561 16.60 -5.65 5.02
CA PRO A 561 16.82 -7.09 4.95
C PRO A 561 17.33 -7.64 6.30
N PRO A 562 16.88 -8.81 6.77
CA PRO A 562 17.25 -9.31 8.10
C PRO A 562 18.77 -9.43 8.34
N LYS A 563 19.53 -9.76 7.29
CA LYS A 563 21.00 -9.75 7.37
C LYS A 563 21.57 -8.35 7.64
N LEU A 564 21.08 -7.32 6.94
CA LEU A 564 21.52 -5.94 7.17
C LEU A 564 21.01 -5.42 8.53
N PHE A 565 19.81 -5.80 8.93
CA PHE A 565 19.30 -5.53 10.28
C PHE A 565 20.25 -6.10 11.35
N ARG A 566 20.71 -7.35 11.17
CA ARG A 566 21.64 -8.04 12.07
C ARG A 566 23.05 -7.42 12.11
N GLU A 567 23.48 -6.81 11.01
CA GLU A 567 24.73 -6.03 10.92
C GLU A 567 24.61 -4.70 11.68
N ILE A 568 23.48 -4.01 11.57
CA ILE A 568 23.23 -2.74 12.27
C ILE A 568 23.02 -2.99 13.78
N TRP A 569 22.20 -3.97 14.17
CA TRP A 569 21.88 -4.29 15.56
C TRP A 569 22.22 -5.74 15.91
N PRO A 570 23.49 -6.05 16.19
CA PRO A 570 23.88 -7.38 16.63
C PRO A 570 23.37 -7.67 18.06
N PRO A 571 23.12 -8.95 18.45
CA PRO A 571 22.52 -9.34 19.72
C PRO A 571 23.21 -8.80 20.97
N ASP A 572 24.53 -8.68 20.96
CA ASP A 572 25.31 -8.08 22.05
C ASP A 572 25.00 -6.58 22.21
N VAL A 573 24.87 -5.86 21.10
CA VAL A 573 24.45 -4.45 21.07
C VAL A 573 22.98 -4.31 21.51
N VAL A 574 22.09 -5.18 21.02
CA VAL A 574 20.67 -5.19 21.44
C VAL A 574 20.55 -5.44 22.95
N ALA A 575 21.32 -6.39 23.48
CA ALA A 575 21.38 -6.67 24.91
C ALA A 575 21.89 -5.48 25.71
N ARG A 576 22.95 -4.81 25.24
CA ARG A 576 23.46 -3.57 25.86
C ARG A 576 22.43 -2.44 25.83
N MET A 577 21.78 -2.21 24.69
CA MET A 577 20.72 -1.21 24.56
C MET A 577 19.57 -1.48 25.55
N LYS A 578 19.16 -2.75 25.68
CA LYS A 578 18.14 -3.16 26.64
C LYS A 578 18.57 -2.89 28.09
N ALA A 579 19.79 -3.27 28.45
CA ALA A 579 20.33 -3.02 29.80
C ALA A 579 20.38 -1.51 30.14
N LEU A 580 20.80 -0.68 29.19
CA LEU A 580 20.82 0.78 29.35
C LEU A 580 19.40 1.35 29.49
N ARG A 581 18.45 0.87 28.69
CA ARG A 581 17.03 1.27 28.79
C ARG A 581 16.45 0.92 30.15
N ASP A 582 16.62 -0.32 30.59
CA ASP A 582 16.04 -0.81 31.84
C ASP A 582 16.66 -0.08 33.05
N LYS A 583 17.97 0.18 33.00
CA LYS A 583 18.67 0.99 34.01
C LYS A 583 18.15 2.43 34.05
N ALA A 584 18.04 3.11 32.91
CA ALA A 584 17.51 4.46 32.85
C ALA A 584 16.06 4.52 33.36
N LEU A 585 15.22 3.54 33.01
CA LEU A 585 13.84 3.46 33.48
C LEU A 585 13.74 3.28 35.00
N ALA A 586 14.67 2.54 35.61
CA ALA A 586 14.76 2.40 37.06
C ALA A 586 15.25 3.69 37.73
N GLU A 587 16.24 4.37 37.15
CA GLU A 587 16.78 5.63 37.67
C GLU A 587 15.74 6.76 37.68
N VAL A 588 14.82 6.79 36.71
CA VAL A 588 13.74 7.79 36.64
C VAL A 588 12.44 7.38 37.34
N ALA A 589 12.39 6.23 38.03
CA ALA A 589 11.15 5.68 38.57
C ALA A 589 10.42 6.63 39.56
N ASN A 590 11.19 7.45 40.30
CA ASN A 590 10.67 8.39 41.29
C ASN A 590 10.35 9.79 40.73
N ASP A 591 10.55 10.01 39.42
CA ASP A 591 10.26 11.26 38.74
C ASP A 591 9.19 11.00 37.64
N PRO A 592 7.91 11.27 37.91
CA PRO A 592 6.82 11.00 36.98
C PRO A 592 6.97 11.68 35.62
N ASP A 593 7.52 12.90 35.58
CA ASP A 593 7.69 13.67 34.35
C ASP A 593 8.85 13.12 33.51
N ALA A 594 9.96 12.78 34.17
CA ALA A 594 11.10 12.14 33.50
C ALA A 594 10.74 10.74 33.00
N ARG A 595 10.02 9.96 33.80
CA ARG A 595 9.51 8.63 33.42
C ARG A 595 8.59 8.71 32.21
N LYS A 596 7.65 9.66 32.20
CA LYS A 596 6.74 9.86 31.06
C LYS A 596 7.50 10.21 29.78
N SER A 597 8.47 11.11 29.88
CA SER A 597 9.32 11.51 28.74
C SER A 597 10.16 10.34 28.22
N PHE A 598 10.70 9.52 29.11
CA PHE A 598 11.50 8.35 28.73
C PHE A 598 10.66 7.25 28.08
N LEU A 599 9.46 6.99 28.59
CA LEU A 599 8.52 6.03 28.00
C LEU A 599 7.99 6.51 26.64
N TYR A 600 7.80 7.81 26.45
CA TYR A 600 7.45 8.38 25.14
C TYR A 600 8.55 8.11 24.10
N TRP A 601 9.80 8.39 24.43
CA TRP A 601 10.94 8.17 23.51
C TRP A 601 11.19 6.69 23.24
N THR A 602 11.02 5.81 24.24
CA THR A 602 11.33 4.37 24.12
C THR A 602 10.13 3.49 23.82
N TRP A 603 9.01 4.07 23.37
CA TRP A 603 7.76 3.35 23.12
C TRP A 603 7.93 2.16 22.15
N ALA A 604 8.64 2.35 21.03
CA ALA A 604 8.86 1.31 20.02
C ALA A 604 9.91 0.26 20.42
N PHE A 605 10.60 0.46 21.55
CA PHE A 605 11.80 -0.32 21.89
C PHE A 605 11.50 -1.79 22.18
N ASP A 606 10.36 -2.10 22.80
CA ASP A 606 10.01 -3.50 23.09
C ASP A 606 9.73 -4.29 21.79
N ALA A 607 9.04 -3.67 20.82
CA ALA A 607 8.84 -4.25 19.49
C ALA A 607 10.17 -4.46 18.75
N PHE A 608 11.10 -3.50 18.88
CA PHE A 608 12.48 -3.66 18.39
C PHE A 608 13.19 -4.85 19.02
N ALA A 609 13.20 -4.94 20.34
CA ALA A 609 13.88 -6.02 21.06
C ALA A 609 13.27 -7.38 20.75
N GLU A 610 11.95 -7.45 20.59
CA GLU A 610 11.23 -8.66 20.18
C GLU A 610 11.63 -9.10 18.76
N TYR A 611 11.61 -8.18 17.80
CA TYR A 611 12.01 -8.46 16.43
C TYR A 611 13.48 -8.87 16.34
N ALA A 612 14.37 -8.17 17.06
CA ALA A 612 15.79 -8.51 17.15
C ALA A 612 16.02 -9.88 17.81
N GLY A 613 15.26 -10.25 18.84
CA GLY A 613 15.32 -11.58 19.46
C GLY A 613 14.90 -12.71 18.52
N LYS A 614 14.09 -12.39 17.51
CA LYS A 614 13.67 -13.32 16.45
C LYS A 614 14.57 -13.24 15.21
N ILE A 615 15.58 -12.37 15.16
CA ILE A 615 16.29 -12.07 13.91
C ILE A 615 17.01 -13.30 13.33
N GLU A 616 17.57 -14.16 14.17
CA GLU A 616 18.21 -15.40 13.71
C GLU A 616 17.17 -16.37 13.16
N THR A 617 15.98 -16.44 13.78
CA THR A 617 14.84 -17.21 13.25
C THR A 617 14.31 -16.61 11.96
N VAL A 618 14.21 -15.28 11.85
CA VAL A 618 13.76 -14.56 10.65
C VAL A 618 14.80 -14.71 9.54
N MET A 619 16.09 -14.60 9.82
CA MET A 619 17.17 -14.88 8.87
C MET A 619 17.20 -16.35 8.48
N ALA A 620 16.95 -17.27 9.42
CA ALA A 620 16.79 -18.68 9.11
C ALA A 620 15.50 -18.95 8.31
N GLN A 621 14.43 -18.17 8.50
CA GLN A 621 13.17 -18.23 7.74
C GLN A 621 13.24 -17.53 6.38
N ASP A 622 14.14 -16.55 6.20
CA ASP A 622 14.43 -15.89 4.93
C ASP A 622 15.46 -16.70 4.14
N ALA A 623 16.45 -17.28 4.83
CA ALA A 623 17.36 -18.28 4.27
C ALA A 623 16.61 -19.59 3.97
N ALA A 624 15.61 -19.96 4.78
CA ALA A 624 14.60 -20.98 4.51
C ALA A 624 13.36 -20.40 3.80
N GLY A 625 13.44 -19.15 3.36
CA GLY A 625 12.51 -18.47 2.45
C GLY A 625 12.99 -18.64 1.02
N VAL A 626 14.30 -18.89 0.86
CA VAL A 626 14.80 -19.96 -0.01
C VAL A 626 14.69 -21.29 0.76
N GLN A 627 13.47 -21.73 1.05
CA GLN A 627 13.30 -23.17 1.25
C GLN A 627 13.52 -23.75 -0.13
N GLU A 628 14.72 -24.27 -0.38
CA GLU A 628 14.73 -25.66 -0.80
C GLU A 628 13.86 -26.40 0.22
N ARG A 629 12.58 -26.58 -0.16
CA ARG A 629 11.77 -27.64 0.40
C ARG A 629 12.66 -28.89 0.40
N PRO A 630 12.58 -29.77 1.42
CA PRO A 630 13.26 -31.06 1.33
C PRO A 630 12.95 -31.63 -0.05
N GLN A 631 13.98 -31.84 -0.89
CA GLN A 631 13.84 -32.07 -2.34
C GLN A 631 12.55 -32.85 -2.63
N THR A 632 11.49 -32.12 -2.95
CA THR A 632 10.27 -32.72 -3.44
C THR A 632 10.68 -33.27 -4.80
N SER A 633 10.28 -34.51 -5.08
CA SER A 633 10.64 -35.12 -6.36
C SER A 633 10.26 -34.17 -7.51
N ALA A 634 11.03 -34.19 -8.60
CA ALA A 634 10.74 -33.34 -9.76
C ALA A 634 9.28 -33.49 -10.23
N ASP A 635 8.67 -34.66 -10.00
CA ASP A 635 7.26 -34.95 -10.28
C ASP A 635 6.29 -34.17 -9.40
N ALA A 636 6.59 -33.99 -8.10
CA ALA A 636 5.76 -33.19 -7.22
C ALA A 636 5.76 -31.73 -7.68
N GLU A 637 6.92 -31.10 -7.91
CA GLU A 637 6.99 -29.71 -8.35
C GLU A 637 6.38 -29.50 -9.75
N ALA A 638 6.29 -30.55 -10.58
CA ALA A 638 5.62 -30.48 -11.87
C ALA A 638 4.14 -30.06 -11.79
N ARG A 639 3.47 -30.18 -10.63
CA ARG A 639 2.09 -29.71 -10.46
C ARG A 639 1.90 -28.21 -10.63
N PHE A 640 2.96 -27.42 -10.44
CA PHE A 640 2.94 -25.96 -10.59
C PHE A 640 3.39 -25.49 -11.97
N LYS A 641 3.79 -26.42 -12.84
CA LYS A 641 4.31 -26.11 -14.18
C LYS A 641 3.20 -26.10 -15.23
N GLY A 642 3.44 -25.35 -16.29
CA GLY A 642 2.69 -25.36 -17.55
C GLY A 642 3.53 -25.93 -18.69
N GLY A 643 2.89 -26.34 -19.79
CA GLY A 643 3.59 -26.71 -21.01
C GLY A 643 3.99 -25.48 -21.85
N ALA A 644 4.54 -25.73 -23.04
CA ALA A 644 4.82 -24.66 -24.00
C ALA A 644 3.52 -24.00 -24.48
N ALA A 645 3.55 -22.68 -24.64
CA ALA A 645 2.38 -21.81 -24.81
C ALA A 645 1.43 -22.19 -25.97
N GLU A 646 1.90 -22.92 -27.00
CA GLU A 646 1.07 -23.35 -28.13
C GLU A 646 0.18 -24.58 -27.87
N VAL A 647 0.40 -25.34 -26.78
CA VAL A 647 -0.25 -26.68 -26.57
C VAL A 647 -0.70 -26.94 -25.13
N ASN A 648 -1.02 -25.92 -24.33
CA ASN A 648 -1.28 -26.15 -22.89
C ASN A 648 -2.56 -26.91 -22.56
N HIS A 649 -3.64 -26.71 -23.31
CA HIS A 649 -4.94 -27.26 -22.95
C HIS A 649 -5.24 -28.65 -23.52
N VAL A 650 -6.10 -29.41 -22.86
CA VAL A 650 -6.63 -30.69 -23.35
C VAL A 650 -7.33 -30.54 -24.70
N ARG A 651 -7.06 -31.47 -25.63
CA ARG A 651 -7.60 -31.50 -26.99
C ARG A 651 -8.14 -32.87 -27.34
N ILE A 652 -9.23 -32.87 -28.10
CA ILE A 652 -9.86 -34.05 -28.68
C ILE A 652 -9.72 -33.96 -30.19
N ALA A 653 -9.32 -35.05 -30.84
CA ALA A 653 -9.25 -35.16 -32.29
C ALA A 653 -9.75 -36.53 -32.78
N ASN A 654 -10.00 -36.64 -34.08
CA ASN A 654 -10.30 -37.92 -34.75
C ASN A 654 -11.47 -38.70 -34.13
N VAL A 655 -12.51 -37.98 -33.67
CA VAL A 655 -13.72 -38.59 -33.12
C VAL A 655 -14.44 -39.38 -34.21
N ARG A 656 -14.69 -40.66 -33.96
CA ARG A 656 -15.46 -41.53 -34.84
C ARG A 656 -16.21 -42.60 -34.06
N ARG A 657 -17.38 -42.96 -34.58
CA ARG A 657 -18.16 -44.11 -34.10
C ARG A 657 -17.65 -45.39 -34.75
N MET A 658 -17.67 -46.48 -34.00
CA MET A 658 -17.36 -47.84 -34.42
C MET A 658 -18.46 -48.79 -33.95
N ASP A 659 -18.60 -49.92 -34.63
CA ASP A 659 -19.48 -51.00 -34.18
C ASP A 659 -19.08 -51.53 -32.80
N GLY A 660 -20.07 -51.66 -31.93
CA GLY A 660 -19.91 -52.30 -30.62
C GLY A 660 -20.04 -53.82 -30.71
N PRO A 661 -19.71 -54.56 -29.65
CA PRO A 661 -19.77 -56.03 -29.64
C PRO A 661 -21.18 -56.59 -29.53
N ALA A 662 -22.19 -55.75 -29.31
CA ALA A 662 -23.59 -56.15 -29.15
C ALA A 662 -24.55 -55.08 -29.68
N ALA A 663 -25.78 -55.50 -30.00
CA ALA A 663 -26.85 -54.59 -30.36
C ALA A 663 -27.12 -53.56 -29.26
N GLY A 664 -27.40 -52.31 -29.64
CA GLY A 664 -27.56 -51.21 -28.68
C GLY A 664 -26.25 -50.66 -28.10
N GLN A 665 -25.09 -51.11 -28.59
CA GLN A 665 -23.77 -50.61 -28.18
C GLN A 665 -22.94 -50.13 -29.38
N SER A 666 -22.10 -49.12 -29.15
CA SER A 666 -21.11 -48.62 -30.11
C SER A 666 -19.83 -48.21 -29.39
N ASP A 667 -18.69 -48.28 -30.06
CA ASP A 667 -17.44 -47.71 -29.57
C ASP A 667 -17.25 -46.29 -30.10
N VAL A 668 -16.90 -45.36 -29.22
CA VAL A 668 -16.50 -44.00 -29.58
C VAL A 668 -15.00 -43.93 -29.50
N GLN A 669 -14.34 -43.90 -30.67
CA GLN A 669 -12.89 -43.77 -30.77
C GLN A 669 -12.51 -42.30 -30.96
N PHE A 670 -11.48 -41.83 -30.26
CA PHE A 670 -10.88 -40.50 -30.44
C PHE A 670 -9.43 -40.50 -29.98
N ASP A 671 -8.72 -39.42 -30.31
CA ASP A 671 -7.41 -39.10 -29.78
C ASP A 671 -7.53 -38.02 -28.71
N LEU A 672 -6.79 -38.17 -27.61
CA LEU A 672 -6.76 -37.24 -26.48
C LEU A 672 -5.32 -36.78 -26.25
N SER A 673 -5.08 -35.47 -26.25
CA SER A 673 -3.75 -34.91 -26.00
C SER A 673 -3.79 -33.71 -25.06
N TRP A 674 -2.77 -33.55 -24.23
CA TRP A 674 -2.56 -32.34 -23.40
C TRP A 674 -1.06 -31.99 -23.37
N GLY A 675 -0.74 -30.71 -23.16
CA GLY A 675 0.66 -30.24 -23.17
C GLY A 675 1.44 -30.56 -21.91
N HIS A 676 0.77 -30.62 -20.75
CA HIS A 676 1.43 -30.89 -19.47
C HIS A 676 0.53 -31.58 -18.46
N THR A 677 0.90 -32.79 -18.06
CA THR A 677 0.33 -33.44 -16.87
C THR A 677 1.38 -33.96 -15.94
N TRP A 678 0.90 -34.38 -14.78
CA TRP A 678 1.67 -34.91 -13.70
C TRP A 678 0.80 -35.91 -12.93
N ARG A 679 1.46 -36.92 -12.38
CA ARG A 679 1.00 -37.72 -11.26
C ARG A 679 2.18 -37.84 -10.32
N ALA A 680 1.96 -37.48 -9.06
CA ALA A 680 3.05 -37.34 -8.11
C ALA A 680 2.65 -37.84 -6.73
N ASN A 681 3.62 -38.42 -6.04
CA ASN A 681 3.56 -38.70 -4.61
C ASN A 681 4.65 -37.89 -3.88
N TRP A 682 4.35 -37.46 -2.66
CA TRP A 682 5.30 -36.81 -1.77
C TRP A 682 4.85 -36.98 -0.33
N THR A 683 5.74 -36.73 0.62
CA THR A 683 5.40 -36.70 2.04
C THR A 683 5.37 -35.27 2.51
N GLU A 684 4.22 -34.84 3.05
CA GLU A 684 4.10 -33.55 3.71
C GLU A 684 4.53 -33.68 5.18
N PRO A 685 5.54 -32.93 5.63
CA PRO A 685 6.09 -33.08 6.99
C PRO A 685 5.07 -32.80 8.10
N ALA A 686 5.19 -33.52 9.22
CA ALA A 686 4.39 -33.32 10.43
C ALA A 686 4.37 -31.86 10.93
N THR A 687 5.43 -31.11 10.66
CA THR A 687 5.59 -29.71 11.09
C THR A 687 4.68 -28.75 10.32
N THR A 688 4.38 -29.04 9.06
CA THR A 688 3.66 -28.14 8.14
C THR A 688 2.18 -28.51 7.96
N ASN A 689 1.83 -29.79 8.10
CA ASN A 689 0.45 -30.26 7.92
C ASN A 689 -0.41 -30.21 9.21
N VAL A 690 -1.72 -30.32 9.06
CA VAL A 690 -2.70 -30.27 10.16
C VAL A 690 -2.81 -31.55 10.99
N THR A 691 -2.28 -32.69 10.53
CA THR A 691 -2.39 -33.97 11.26
C THR A 691 -1.32 -34.13 12.34
N GLY A 692 -0.22 -33.37 12.25
CA GLY A 692 0.90 -33.46 13.19
C GLY A 692 1.74 -34.72 13.04
N THR A 693 1.58 -35.44 11.93
CA THR A 693 2.35 -36.65 11.57
C THR A 693 2.77 -36.55 10.10
N ASP A 694 3.86 -37.21 9.71
CA ASP A 694 4.28 -37.21 8.31
C ASP A 694 3.18 -37.83 7.44
N LEU A 695 2.70 -37.05 6.47
CA LEU A 695 1.51 -37.38 5.71
C LEU A 695 1.91 -37.74 4.27
N PRO A 696 1.81 -39.01 3.85
CA PRO A 696 1.96 -39.37 2.45
C PRO A 696 0.78 -38.83 1.64
N VAL A 697 1.09 -38.13 0.56
CA VAL A 697 0.13 -37.50 -0.33
C VAL A 697 0.38 -37.95 -1.76
N GLU A 698 -0.69 -38.26 -2.49
CA GLU A 698 -0.65 -38.50 -3.93
C GLU A 698 -1.72 -37.65 -4.60
N SER A 699 -1.37 -37.00 -5.71
CA SER A 699 -2.30 -36.21 -6.52
C SER A 699 -1.90 -36.26 -7.99
N TRP A 700 -2.83 -35.92 -8.88
CA TRP A 700 -2.60 -35.92 -10.32
C TRP A 700 -3.55 -34.97 -11.05
N SER A 701 -3.13 -34.56 -12.24
CA SER A 701 -3.99 -33.96 -13.25
C SER A 701 -4.72 -35.04 -14.06
N ALA A 702 -5.98 -34.81 -14.41
CA ALA A 702 -6.83 -35.70 -15.19
C ALA A 702 -7.63 -34.94 -16.26
N ALA A 703 -8.05 -35.63 -17.31
CA ALA A 703 -9.04 -35.16 -18.26
C ALA A 703 -10.41 -35.77 -17.92
N TRP A 704 -11.40 -34.95 -17.60
CA TRP A 704 -12.80 -35.37 -17.52
C TRP A 704 -13.40 -35.37 -18.92
N VAL A 705 -13.65 -36.57 -19.46
CA VAL A 705 -14.11 -36.79 -20.83
C VAL A 705 -15.56 -37.28 -20.83
N PHE A 706 -16.41 -36.62 -21.61
CA PHE A 706 -17.81 -37.00 -21.78
C PHE A 706 -18.24 -36.83 -23.24
N ALA A 707 -19.22 -37.61 -23.66
CA ALA A 707 -19.71 -37.64 -25.03
C ALA A 707 -21.16 -37.17 -25.11
N LYS A 708 -21.51 -36.53 -26.22
CA LYS A 708 -22.86 -36.08 -26.53
C LYS A 708 -23.20 -36.42 -27.98
N PHE A 709 -24.46 -36.72 -28.23
CA PHE A 709 -24.94 -37.06 -29.57
C PHE A 709 -26.17 -36.24 -29.93
N ARG A 710 -26.34 -35.95 -31.22
CA ARG A 710 -27.54 -35.33 -31.76
C ARG A 710 -28.17 -36.27 -32.77
N ARG A 711 -29.46 -36.53 -32.62
CA ARG A 711 -30.22 -37.39 -33.55
C ARG A 711 -30.41 -36.66 -34.89
N PRO A 712 -30.54 -37.39 -36.02
CA PRO A 712 -30.91 -36.79 -37.29
C PRO A 712 -32.15 -35.91 -37.17
N GLY A 713 -32.08 -34.66 -37.62
CA GLY A 713 -33.18 -33.69 -37.54
C GLY A 713 -33.43 -33.09 -36.14
N GLY A 714 -32.68 -33.50 -35.11
CA GLY A 714 -32.74 -32.87 -33.78
C GLY A 714 -32.02 -31.52 -33.74
N ASP A 715 -32.49 -30.61 -32.89
CA ASP A 715 -32.00 -29.24 -32.76
C ASP A 715 -30.99 -29.04 -31.61
N GLY A 716 -30.76 -30.04 -30.76
CA GLY A 716 -29.78 -30.04 -29.66
C GLY A 716 -29.13 -31.41 -29.39
N TYR A 717 -28.05 -31.44 -28.61
CA TYR A 717 -27.34 -32.67 -28.24
C TYR A 717 -27.81 -33.23 -26.90
N SER A 718 -27.92 -34.56 -26.83
CA SER A 718 -28.21 -35.35 -25.63
C SER A 718 -26.92 -35.99 -25.08
N PRO A 719 -26.83 -36.29 -23.77
CA PRO A 719 -25.69 -37.01 -23.21
C PRO A 719 -25.65 -38.45 -23.74
N ALA A 720 -24.45 -38.94 -24.06
CA ALA A 720 -24.23 -40.33 -24.43
C ALA A 720 -23.94 -41.16 -23.17
N THR A 721 -24.78 -42.15 -22.86
CA THR A 721 -24.58 -43.01 -21.68
C THR A 721 -23.38 -43.94 -21.90
N LEU A 722 -22.32 -43.75 -21.13
CA LEU A 722 -21.13 -44.60 -21.16
C LEU A 722 -21.29 -45.82 -20.26
N SER A 723 -20.66 -46.93 -20.64
CA SER A 723 -20.67 -48.13 -19.81
C SER A 723 -19.96 -47.90 -18.46
N ALA A 724 -20.54 -48.43 -17.39
CA ALA A 724 -19.96 -48.38 -16.04
C ALA A 724 -18.91 -49.47 -15.78
N ASP A 725 -18.60 -50.32 -16.76
CA ASP A 725 -17.62 -51.40 -16.62
C ASP A 725 -16.27 -50.99 -17.25
N ARG A 726 -15.20 -51.01 -16.44
CA ARG A 726 -13.84 -50.68 -16.85
C ARG A 726 -13.34 -51.47 -18.06
N ALA A 727 -13.74 -52.74 -18.17
CA ALA A 727 -13.30 -53.65 -19.21
C ALA A 727 -13.86 -53.28 -20.59
N HIS A 728 -14.94 -52.50 -20.64
CA HIS A 728 -15.54 -52.07 -21.91
C HIS A 728 -14.80 -50.89 -22.57
N HIS A 729 -13.85 -50.27 -21.89
CA HIS A 729 -13.14 -49.08 -22.37
C HIS A 729 -11.66 -49.38 -22.60
N THR A 730 -11.10 -48.79 -23.65
CA THR A 730 -9.68 -48.94 -23.99
C THR A 730 -8.97 -47.59 -23.92
N VAL A 731 -7.90 -47.53 -23.12
CA VAL A 731 -6.95 -46.42 -23.10
C VAL A 731 -5.53 -46.98 -23.28
N PRO A 732 -4.59 -46.26 -23.91
CA PRO A 732 -3.20 -46.70 -23.98
C PRO A 732 -2.62 -46.95 -22.59
N GLY A 733 -1.75 -47.97 -22.43
CA GLY A 733 -1.27 -48.44 -21.12
C GLY A 733 -0.50 -47.41 -20.28
N VAL A 734 -0.09 -46.29 -20.87
CA VAL A 734 0.49 -45.14 -20.15
C VAL A 734 -0.55 -44.30 -19.38
N ALA A 735 -1.85 -44.59 -19.59
CA ALA A 735 -2.98 -43.92 -18.97
C ALA A 735 -3.88 -44.89 -18.20
N ALA A 736 -4.48 -44.40 -17.12
CA ALA A 736 -5.53 -45.03 -16.35
C ALA A 736 -6.86 -44.31 -16.60
N LEU A 737 -7.97 -44.95 -16.22
CA LEU A 737 -9.27 -44.29 -16.27
C LEU A 737 -10.22 -44.75 -15.16
N ASP A 738 -11.04 -43.81 -14.68
CA ASP A 738 -12.12 -44.02 -13.70
C ASP A 738 -13.44 -43.48 -14.24
N PHE A 739 -14.58 -44.00 -13.76
CA PHE A 739 -15.92 -43.65 -14.26
C PHE A 739 -16.63 -42.66 -13.36
N GLY A 740 -17.20 -41.61 -13.96
CA GLY A 740 -18.12 -40.73 -13.26
C GLY A 740 -19.56 -41.18 -13.47
N LEU A 741 -20.14 -41.79 -12.43
CA LEU A 741 -21.54 -42.21 -12.41
C LEU A 741 -22.46 -41.13 -11.83
N THR A 742 -23.56 -40.83 -12.51
CA THR A 742 -24.66 -40.03 -11.95
C THR A 742 -25.92 -40.89 -11.98
N ASN A 743 -26.56 -41.11 -10.83
CA ASN A 743 -27.75 -41.95 -10.70
C ASN A 743 -27.58 -43.35 -11.33
N GLY A 744 -26.40 -43.94 -11.17
CA GLY A 744 -26.04 -45.26 -11.73
C GLY A 744 -25.74 -45.29 -13.23
N LYS A 745 -25.78 -44.14 -13.93
CA LYS A 745 -25.43 -44.04 -15.37
C LYS A 745 -24.04 -43.43 -15.56
N GLY A 746 -23.26 -43.94 -16.52
CA GLY A 746 -21.96 -43.37 -16.87
C GLY A 746 -22.11 -42.08 -17.66
N VAL A 747 -21.81 -40.94 -17.03
CA VAL A 747 -21.90 -39.61 -17.66
C VAL A 747 -20.58 -39.21 -18.31
N GLY A 748 -19.45 -39.72 -17.80
CA GLY A 748 -18.12 -39.43 -18.31
C GLY A 748 -17.05 -40.28 -17.61
N VAL A 749 -15.80 -40.04 -17.98
CA VAL A 749 -14.63 -40.74 -17.44
C VAL A 749 -13.51 -39.77 -17.12
N PHE A 750 -12.77 -40.03 -16.05
CA PHE A 750 -11.48 -39.39 -15.80
C PHE A 750 -10.39 -40.21 -16.49
N ILE A 751 -9.57 -39.59 -17.33
CA ILE A 751 -8.39 -40.21 -17.94
C ILE A 751 -7.15 -39.47 -17.43
N TYR A 752 -6.18 -40.19 -16.87
CA TYR A 752 -4.98 -39.63 -16.24
C TYR A 752 -3.78 -40.57 -16.40
N ARG A 753 -2.59 -40.13 -16.01
CA ARG A 753 -1.36 -40.93 -16.13
C ARG A 753 -1.42 -42.17 -15.22
N ALA A 754 -1.06 -43.34 -15.76
CA ALA A 754 -1.12 -44.59 -15.00
C ALA A 754 -0.08 -44.69 -13.88
N GLY A 755 1.09 -44.08 -14.04
CA GLY A 755 2.18 -44.07 -13.06
C GLY A 755 2.64 -42.66 -12.71
N VAL A 756 3.49 -42.56 -11.68
CA VAL A 756 4.18 -41.31 -11.32
C VAL A 756 5.02 -40.82 -12.50
N GLY A 757 4.98 -39.51 -12.75
CA GLY A 757 5.68 -38.88 -13.86
C GLY A 757 4.96 -37.64 -14.36
N HIS A 758 5.65 -36.84 -15.16
CA HIS A 758 5.11 -35.61 -15.73
C HIS A 758 5.48 -35.40 -17.20
N GLY A 759 4.89 -34.36 -17.80
CA GLY A 759 5.09 -33.98 -19.20
C GLY A 759 3.84 -34.20 -20.06
N PRO A 760 3.96 -34.00 -21.38
CA PRO A 760 2.84 -34.17 -22.31
C PRO A 760 2.32 -35.61 -22.30
N LEU A 761 1.05 -35.77 -22.64
CA LEU A 761 0.47 -37.07 -22.97
C LEU A 761 -0.31 -36.93 -24.26
N ASP A 762 -0.03 -37.81 -25.21
CA ASP A 762 -0.75 -37.94 -26.47
C ASP A 762 -1.24 -39.38 -26.58
N LEU A 763 -2.54 -39.57 -26.37
CA LEU A 763 -3.21 -40.85 -26.36
C LEU A 763 -3.95 -41.03 -27.67
N LYS A 764 -3.44 -41.93 -28.52
CA LYS A 764 -4.10 -42.30 -29.78
C LYS A 764 -5.08 -43.44 -29.57
N GLY A 765 -6.24 -43.33 -30.22
CA GLY A 765 -7.23 -44.40 -30.29
C GLY A 765 -7.84 -44.81 -28.94
N VAL A 766 -8.07 -43.84 -28.05
CA VAL A 766 -8.93 -44.04 -26.87
C VAL A 766 -10.31 -44.49 -27.34
N LYS A 767 -10.87 -45.54 -26.73
CA LYS A 767 -12.21 -46.06 -27.03
C LYS A 767 -13.08 -46.07 -25.79
N LEU A 768 -14.21 -45.39 -25.87
CA LEU A 768 -15.25 -45.41 -24.84
C LEU A 768 -16.50 -46.11 -25.35
N ARG A 769 -17.05 -47.03 -24.55
CA ARG A 769 -18.26 -47.79 -24.89
C ARG A 769 -19.51 -46.94 -24.64
N TRP A 770 -20.20 -46.58 -25.72
CA TRP A 770 -21.49 -45.90 -25.70
C TRP A 770 -22.64 -46.92 -25.74
N LEU A 771 -23.50 -46.86 -24.72
CA LEU A 771 -24.71 -47.68 -24.56
C LEU A 771 -25.93 -47.00 -25.20
N HIS A 772 -25.90 -46.79 -26.51
CA HIS A 772 -26.94 -46.04 -27.23
C HIS A 772 -28.36 -46.64 -27.15
N GLY A 773 -28.47 -47.94 -26.87
CA GLY A 773 -29.76 -48.58 -26.55
C GLY A 773 -30.43 -47.97 -25.31
N ALA A 774 -29.65 -47.58 -24.29
CA ALA A 774 -30.15 -46.92 -23.08
C ALA A 774 -30.58 -45.45 -23.34
N ASP A 775 -30.15 -44.88 -24.47
CA ASP A 775 -30.46 -43.50 -24.88
C ASP A 775 -31.62 -43.44 -25.91
N GLY A 776 -32.43 -44.49 -25.96
CA GLY A 776 -33.68 -44.55 -26.71
C GLY A 776 -33.58 -45.11 -28.14
N GLY A 777 -32.68 -46.07 -28.38
CA GLY A 777 -32.64 -46.82 -29.64
C GLY A 777 -32.32 -45.98 -30.88
N THR A 778 -31.30 -45.13 -30.77
CA THR A 778 -30.86 -44.24 -31.86
C THR A 778 -30.44 -45.01 -33.12
N GLU A 779 -30.46 -44.38 -34.30
CA GLU A 779 -29.67 -44.81 -35.46
C GLU A 779 -28.22 -44.31 -35.27
N PRO A 780 -27.32 -45.05 -34.59
CA PRO A 780 -26.02 -44.51 -34.16
C PRO A 780 -25.12 -44.08 -35.32
N ASP A 781 -25.30 -44.68 -36.49
CA ASP A 781 -24.55 -44.37 -37.72
C ASP A 781 -24.94 -43.04 -38.36
N LYS A 782 -26.11 -42.51 -38.02
CA LYS A 782 -26.60 -41.21 -38.50
C LYS A 782 -26.54 -40.13 -37.42
N ALA A 783 -26.16 -40.49 -36.19
CA ALA A 783 -26.03 -39.55 -35.09
C ALA A 783 -24.77 -38.68 -35.25
N ASP A 784 -24.91 -37.39 -34.98
CA ASP A 784 -23.78 -36.46 -34.92
C ASP A 784 -23.18 -36.50 -33.52
N LEU A 785 -21.92 -36.94 -33.40
CA LEU A 785 -21.26 -37.24 -32.13
C LEU A 785 -20.18 -36.20 -31.82
N LYS A 786 -20.18 -35.69 -30.59
CA LYS A 786 -19.14 -34.81 -30.04
C LYS A 786 -18.60 -35.37 -28.74
N VAL A 787 -17.29 -35.22 -28.54
CA VAL A 787 -16.58 -35.59 -27.31
C VAL A 787 -15.92 -34.34 -26.76
N PHE A 788 -16.10 -34.10 -25.47
CA PHE A 788 -15.58 -32.93 -24.75
C PHE A 788 -14.60 -33.41 -23.67
N ALA A 789 -13.65 -32.55 -23.34
CA ALA A 789 -12.71 -32.80 -22.25
C ALA A 789 -12.49 -31.53 -21.42
N LEU A 790 -12.45 -31.68 -20.09
CA LEU A 790 -12.09 -30.62 -19.14
C LEU A 790 -10.90 -31.08 -18.31
N GLU A 791 -9.92 -30.19 -18.09
CA GLU A 791 -8.79 -30.49 -17.23
C GLU A 791 -9.17 -30.35 -15.76
N MET A 792 -8.83 -31.38 -14.99
CA MET A 792 -9.15 -31.54 -13.58
C MET A 792 -7.89 -31.85 -12.79
N VAL A 793 -7.93 -31.57 -11.50
CA VAL A 793 -6.92 -31.95 -10.51
C VAL A 793 -7.59 -32.79 -9.44
N TYR A 794 -7.00 -33.94 -9.11
CA TYR A 794 -7.45 -34.78 -8.03
C TYR A 794 -7.05 -34.18 -6.67
N VAL A 795 -8.04 -33.76 -5.89
CA VAL A 795 -7.87 -33.30 -4.51
C VAL A 795 -8.15 -34.49 -3.58
N PRO A 796 -7.13 -35.03 -2.88
CA PRO A 796 -7.26 -36.24 -2.08
C PRO A 796 -8.11 -36.03 -0.83
N ARG A 797 -8.70 -37.13 -0.34
CA ARG A 797 -9.35 -37.19 0.97
C ARG A 797 -8.35 -36.82 2.06
N GLY A 798 -8.81 -36.09 3.07
CA GLY A 798 -8.07 -35.94 4.33
C GLY A 798 -8.30 -34.61 5.03
N ALA A 799 -7.77 -34.52 6.25
CA ALA A 799 -7.96 -33.37 7.11
C ALA A 799 -7.39 -32.06 6.52
N PHE A 800 -8.03 -30.93 6.87
CA PHE A 800 -7.59 -29.58 6.55
C PHE A 800 -8.22 -28.57 7.49
N MET A 801 -7.75 -27.32 7.47
CA MET A 801 -8.34 -26.23 8.24
C MET A 801 -8.93 -25.15 7.34
N VAL A 802 -10.03 -24.56 7.80
CA VAL A 802 -10.67 -23.38 7.21
C VAL A 802 -10.54 -22.17 8.12
N GLY A 803 -10.41 -20.99 7.51
CA GLY A 803 -10.05 -19.77 8.22
C GLY A 803 -8.54 -19.63 8.43
N SER A 804 -8.04 -18.39 8.52
CA SER A 804 -6.60 -18.13 8.65
C SER A 804 -6.22 -16.89 9.49
N GLY A 805 -7.07 -15.88 9.62
CA GLY A 805 -6.68 -14.62 10.26
C GLY A 805 -7.82 -13.64 10.51
N THR A 806 -7.58 -12.34 10.24
CA THR A 806 -8.52 -11.22 10.44
C THR A 806 -9.33 -10.89 9.18
N GLU A 807 -9.32 -11.77 8.18
CA GLU A 807 -10.06 -11.58 6.93
C GLU A 807 -11.56 -11.45 7.17
N THR A 808 -12.23 -10.68 6.29
CA THR A 808 -13.64 -10.31 6.51
C THR A 808 -14.52 -11.55 6.52
N GLY A 809 -15.20 -11.81 7.64
CA GLY A 809 -16.11 -12.94 7.78
C GLY A 809 -15.43 -14.32 7.78
N SER A 810 -14.11 -14.43 8.00
CA SER A 810 -13.37 -15.70 8.06
C SER A 810 -14.11 -16.77 8.87
N LEU A 811 -14.01 -18.03 8.43
CA LEU A 811 -14.49 -19.19 9.20
C LEU A 811 -13.65 -19.36 10.48
N THR A 812 -14.27 -19.86 11.53
CA THR A 812 -13.64 -19.99 12.85
C THR A 812 -14.24 -21.15 13.66
N ASP A 813 -13.48 -21.66 14.63
CA ASP A 813 -13.95 -22.62 15.63
C ASP A 813 -14.69 -21.92 16.78
N GLY A 814 -16.00 -22.14 16.87
CA GLY A 814 -16.85 -21.59 17.91
C GLY A 814 -16.97 -20.06 17.91
N SER A 815 -17.44 -19.50 19.02
CA SER A 815 -17.75 -18.07 19.11
C SER A 815 -16.51 -17.19 18.91
N TRP A 816 -16.65 -16.14 18.11
CA TRP A 816 -15.64 -15.11 17.93
C TRP A 816 -16.07 -13.80 18.62
N LYS A 817 -15.14 -13.15 19.33
CA LYS A 817 -15.38 -11.90 20.07
C LYS A 817 -14.41 -10.75 19.69
N GLY A 818 -13.47 -11.01 18.78
CA GLY A 818 -12.40 -10.08 18.37
C GLY A 818 -11.06 -10.80 18.16
N GLY A 819 -10.14 -10.19 17.40
CA GLY A 819 -8.82 -10.77 17.06
C GLY A 819 -8.86 -11.73 15.85
N PRO A 820 -7.76 -12.44 15.54
CA PRO A 820 -7.74 -13.44 14.47
C PRO A 820 -8.78 -14.55 14.69
N ALA A 821 -9.38 -15.05 13.61
CA ALA A 821 -10.19 -16.25 13.65
C ALA A 821 -9.36 -17.43 14.15
N VAL A 822 -9.99 -18.35 14.90
CA VAL A 822 -9.38 -19.62 15.28
C VAL A 822 -9.66 -20.60 14.15
N PRO A 823 -8.67 -21.05 13.35
CA PRO A 823 -8.96 -21.92 12.23
C PRO A 823 -9.68 -23.19 12.64
N PHE A 824 -10.70 -23.56 11.88
CA PHE A 824 -11.54 -24.71 12.17
C PHE A 824 -11.03 -25.96 11.46
N LEU A 825 -10.77 -27.03 12.22
CA LEU A 825 -10.31 -28.32 11.68
C LEU A 825 -11.48 -29.14 11.12
N LEU A 826 -11.41 -29.42 9.82
CA LEU A 826 -12.27 -30.39 9.13
C LEU A 826 -11.49 -31.70 8.98
N ASP A 827 -11.89 -32.71 9.75
CA ASP A 827 -11.32 -34.06 9.75
C ASP A 827 -12.40 -35.12 9.47
N GLU A 828 -12.10 -36.39 9.73
CA GLU A 828 -13.02 -37.51 9.48
C GLU A 828 -14.38 -37.37 10.19
N ARG A 829 -14.46 -36.60 11.28
CA ARG A 829 -15.73 -36.34 11.98
C ARG A 829 -16.68 -35.46 11.17
N TRP A 830 -16.17 -34.84 10.11
CA TRP A 830 -16.94 -34.08 9.13
C TRP A 830 -17.24 -34.88 7.86
N SER A 831 -16.94 -36.18 7.86
CA SER A 831 -17.50 -37.18 6.94
C SER A 831 -18.78 -37.80 7.55
N GLY A 832 -19.78 -38.15 6.72
CA GLY A 832 -21.04 -38.76 7.20
C GLY A 832 -22.00 -37.82 7.95
N THR A 833 -22.81 -38.37 8.87
CA THR A 833 -23.99 -37.68 9.46
C THR A 833 -23.75 -37.05 10.84
N ALA A 834 -22.61 -37.33 11.48
CA ALA A 834 -22.31 -36.82 12.83
C ALA A 834 -21.46 -35.54 12.79
N GLY A 835 -21.59 -34.65 13.77
CA GLY A 835 -20.62 -33.57 14.01
C GLY A 835 -20.70 -32.30 13.15
N ARG A 836 -21.55 -32.24 12.13
CA ARG A 836 -21.63 -31.12 11.16
C ARG A 836 -22.46 -29.92 11.63
N ARG A 837 -22.05 -29.29 12.72
CA ARG A 837 -22.80 -28.22 13.39
C ARG A 837 -22.25 -26.84 13.02
N ILE A 838 -23.17 -25.94 12.69
CA ILE A 838 -22.94 -24.50 12.59
C ILE A 838 -23.40 -23.87 13.90
N GLY A 839 -22.47 -23.36 14.72
CA GLY A 839 -22.84 -22.79 16.02
C GLY A 839 -21.69 -22.16 16.79
N LYS A 840 -22.03 -21.43 17.85
CA LYS A 840 -21.06 -20.65 18.65
C LYS A 840 -20.30 -21.47 19.70
N ALA A 841 -20.61 -22.75 19.87
CA ALA A 841 -19.89 -23.61 20.80
C ALA A 841 -18.53 -24.06 20.22
N PRO A 842 -17.49 -24.26 21.03
CA PRO A 842 -16.24 -24.88 20.58
C PRO A 842 -16.48 -26.25 19.93
N GLY A 843 -15.75 -26.54 18.85
CA GLY A 843 -15.95 -27.73 18.02
C GLY A 843 -17.10 -27.61 17.02
N CYS A 844 -17.68 -26.42 16.84
CA CYS A 844 -18.67 -26.13 15.81
C CYS A 844 -18.11 -25.08 14.84
N LEU A 845 -18.43 -25.24 13.55
CA LEU A 845 -18.04 -24.27 12.54
C LEU A 845 -18.84 -22.97 12.73
N TRP A 846 -18.14 -21.85 12.77
CA TRP A 846 -18.75 -20.53 12.85
C TRP A 846 -18.03 -19.56 11.90
N GLY A 847 -18.44 -18.29 11.90
CA GLY A 847 -17.79 -17.22 11.14
C GLY A 847 -17.64 -15.96 11.97
N THR A 848 -16.66 -15.14 11.63
CA THR A 848 -16.38 -13.87 12.34
C THR A 848 -17.39 -12.76 12.05
N SER A 849 -18.36 -13.00 11.15
CA SER A 849 -19.45 -12.08 10.83
C SER A 849 -20.77 -12.83 10.76
N ASP A 850 -21.82 -12.25 11.34
CA ASP A 850 -23.21 -12.73 11.28
C ASP A 850 -24.14 -11.78 10.49
N GLU A 851 -23.59 -10.75 9.84
CA GLU A 851 -24.36 -9.75 9.09
C GLU A 851 -23.92 -9.61 7.62
N GLY A 852 -24.83 -9.11 6.78
CA GLY A 852 -24.54 -8.76 5.39
C GLY A 852 -24.10 -9.94 4.52
N ALA A 853 -23.29 -9.65 3.49
CA ALA A 853 -22.80 -10.65 2.54
C ALA A 853 -21.64 -11.52 3.07
N ALA A 854 -21.12 -11.17 4.25
CA ALA A 854 -20.08 -11.92 4.96
C ALA A 854 -20.64 -12.87 6.03
N SER A 855 -21.96 -12.85 6.25
CA SER A 855 -22.63 -13.60 7.31
C SER A 855 -22.40 -15.10 7.21
N ILE A 856 -22.15 -15.74 8.35
CA ILE A 856 -22.25 -17.20 8.52
C ILE A 856 -23.71 -17.68 8.67
N GLY A 857 -24.67 -16.76 8.84
CA GLY A 857 -26.08 -17.06 9.02
C GLY A 857 -26.43 -17.57 10.43
N PRO A 858 -27.68 -18.00 10.65
CA PRO A 858 -28.12 -18.51 11.95
C PRO A 858 -27.44 -19.85 12.30
N GLU A 859 -27.48 -20.27 13.56
CA GLU A 859 -27.06 -21.62 13.95
C GLU A 859 -27.86 -22.70 13.20
N GLY A 860 -27.27 -23.89 13.05
CA GLY A 860 -27.91 -25.00 12.35
C GLY A 860 -26.95 -26.14 12.06
N THR A 861 -27.26 -26.94 11.06
CA THR A 861 -26.43 -28.07 10.62
C THR A 861 -26.25 -28.05 9.10
N LEU A 862 -25.19 -28.71 8.63
CA LEU A 862 -25.08 -29.07 7.22
C LEU A 862 -25.87 -30.35 6.95
N SER A 863 -26.33 -30.53 5.71
CA SER A 863 -26.87 -31.80 5.24
C SER A 863 -25.86 -32.93 5.43
N ASP A 864 -26.36 -34.13 5.70
CA ASP A 864 -25.58 -35.36 5.81
C ASP A 864 -24.81 -35.71 4.52
N ALA A 865 -25.30 -35.24 3.38
CA ALA A 865 -24.64 -35.40 2.09
C ALA A 865 -23.80 -34.18 1.66
N PHE A 866 -23.75 -33.11 2.47
CA PHE A 866 -23.04 -31.88 2.11
C PHE A 866 -21.53 -32.15 1.85
N PRO A 867 -20.98 -31.73 0.70
CA PRO A 867 -19.55 -31.87 0.43
C PRO A 867 -18.71 -30.93 1.30
N THR A 868 -18.13 -31.48 2.37
CA THR A 868 -17.30 -30.73 3.32
C THR A 868 -15.86 -30.52 2.86
N GLY A 869 -15.46 -31.16 1.76
CA GLY A 869 -14.06 -31.19 1.28
C GLY A 869 -13.16 -32.18 2.02
N HIS A 870 -13.68 -32.93 3.00
CA HIS A 870 -12.96 -34.05 3.60
C HIS A 870 -12.79 -35.19 2.59
N GLU A 871 -13.86 -35.53 1.86
CA GLU A 871 -13.86 -36.56 0.83
C GLU A 871 -13.08 -36.13 -0.42
N ALA A 872 -12.53 -37.10 -1.14
CA ALA A 872 -11.78 -36.82 -2.36
C ALA A 872 -12.69 -36.29 -3.48
N PHE A 873 -12.18 -35.34 -4.25
CA PHE A 873 -12.90 -34.77 -5.39
C PHE A 873 -11.94 -34.31 -6.48
N TYR A 874 -12.44 -34.23 -7.70
CA TYR A 874 -11.78 -33.58 -8.81
C TYR A 874 -12.26 -32.14 -8.94
N CYS A 875 -11.33 -31.20 -9.03
CA CYS A 875 -11.61 -29.79 -9.28
C CYS A 875 -11.06 -29.37 -10.63
N MET A 876 -11.81 -28.56 -11.40
CA MET A 876 -11.27 -28.01 -12.64
C MET A 876 -9.97 -27.25 -12.38
N ARG A 877 -8.92 -27.57 -13.16
CA ARG A 877 -7.61 -26.93 -13.03
C ARG A 877 -7.66 -25.42 -13.33
N TYR A 878 -8.55 -25.05 -14.23
CA TYR A 878 -8.73 -23.72 -14.80
C TYR A 878 -10.18 -23.27 -14.65
N GLU A 879 -10.39 -21.95 -14.66
CA GLU A 879 -11.71 -21.35 -14.86
C GLU A 879 -12.31 -21.79 -16.19
N VAL A 880 -13.65 -21.83 -16.28
CA VAL A 880 -14.33 -22.06 -17.56
C VAL A 880 -13.87 -21.03 -18.59
N THR A 881 -13.36 -21.49 -19.72
CA THR A 881 -12.92 -20.61 -20.82
C THR A 881 -14.08 -20.22 -21.73
N ARG A 882 -13.93 -19.11 -22.46
CA ARG A 882 -14.91 -18.68 -23.48
C ARG A 882 -15.13 -19.72 -24.56
N GLY A 883 -14.09 -20.48 -24.93
CA GLY A 883 -14.17 -21.62 -25.85
C GLY A 883 -15.09 -22.72 -25.33
N GLN A 884 -14.86 -23.20 -24.11
CA GLN A 884 -15.68 -24.24 -23.49
C GLN A 884 -17.15 -23.79 -23.32
N PHE A 885 -17.37 -22.52 -23.00
CA PHE A 885 -18.73 -21.99 -22.88
C PHE A 885 -19.43 -21.85 -24.26
N ALA A 886 -18.68 -21.52 -25.32
CA ALA A 886 -19.23 -21.52 -26.69
C ALA A 886 -19.62 -22.94 -27.14
N ASP A 887 -18.79 -23.94 -26.84
CA ASP A 887 -19.09 -25.35 -27.12
C ASP A 887 -20.38 -25.82 -26.42
N PHE A 888 -20.58 -25.39 -25.17
CA PHE A 888 -21.82 -25.58 -24.45
C PHE A 888 -23.01 -24.95 -25.19
N LEU A 889 -22.96 -23.66 -25.51
CA LEU A 889 -24.06 -22.96 -26.20
C LEU A 889 -24.36 -23.53 -27.59
N ASN A 890 -23.34 -24.02 -28.30
CA ASN A 890 -23.49 -24.63 -29.62
C ASN A 890 -24.10 -26.05 -29.59
N THR A 891 -24.32 -26.62 -28.39
CA THR A 891 -24.82 -28.00 -28.23
C THR A 891 -26.16 -28.12 -27.52
N ILE A 892 -26.71 -27.00 -27.03
CA ILE A 892 -28.08 -26.94 -26.48
C ILE A 892 -29.11 -26.66 -27.57
N SER A 893 -30.38 -26.98 -27.36
CA SER A 893 -31.48 -26.73 -28.32
C SER A 893 -31.72 -25.24 -28.57
N SER A 894 -32.47 -24.89 -29.63
CA SER A 894 -32.77 -23.48 -29.92
C SER A 894 -33.53 -22.81 -28.80
N ASP A 895 -34.48 -23.53 -28.19
CA ASP A 895 -35.28 -23.05 -27.06
C ASP A 895 -34.45 -22.92 -25.78
N ALA A 896 -33.52 -23.86 -25.56
CA ALA A 896 -32.57 -23.77 -24.45
C ALA A 896 -31.60 -22.59 -24.65
N TYR A 897 -31.14 -22.34 -25.87
CA TYR A 897 -30.33 -21.18 -26.21
C TYR A 897 -31.11 -19.89 -26.00
N ALA A 898 -32.33 -19.81 -26.53
CA ALA A 898 -33.21 -18.65 -26.37
C ALA A 898 -33.59 -18.39 -24.91
N SER A 899 -33.75 -19.42 -24.07
CA SER A 899 -34.00 -19.25 -22.63
C SER A 899 -32.75 -18.89 -21.84
N THR A 900 -31.57 -19.38 -22.25
CA THR A 900 -30.29 -18.99 -21.65
C THR A 900 -29.90 -17.55 -22.06
N THR A 901 -30.37 -17.07 -23.22
CA THR A 901 -30.17 -15.71 -23.77
C THR A 901 -31.44 -14.83 -23.74
N GLY A 902 -32.50 -15.23 -23.05
CA GLY A 902 -33.82 -14.60 -23.16
C GLY A 902 -34.01 -13.34 -22.33
N GLY A 903 -33.20 -13.14 -21.29
CA GLY A 903 -33.24 -11.98 -20.39
C GLY A 903 -32.48 -10.75 -20.87
N ASP A 904 -32.09 -10.74 -22.15
CA ASP A 904 -31.05 -9.86 -22.70
C ASP A 904 -31.55 -8.45 -23.03
N ARG A 905 -32.86 -8.30 -23.28
CA ARG A 905 -33.48 -7.01 -23.60
C ARG A 905 -33.71 -6.14 -22.36
N ASP A 906 -33.94 -6.75 -21.20
CA ASP A 906 -34.30 -6.02 -19.97
C ASP A 906 -33.08 -5.70 -19.08
N HIS A 907 -31.97 -6.43 -19.23
CA HIS A 907 -30.72 -6.20 -18.46
C HIS A 907 -29.66 -5.39 -19.23
N ALA A 908 -29.99 -4.95 -20.45
CA ALA A 908 -29.21 -3.97 -21.19
C ALA A 908 -29.45 -2.56 -20.62
N GLY A 909 -29.08 -2.35 -19.35
CA GLY A 909 -28.70 -1.00 -18.92
C GLY A 909 -27.62 -0.50 -19.88
N GLY A 910 -27.69 0.76 -20.31
CA GLY A 910 -27.01 1.34 -21.49
C GLY A 910 -25.47 1.33 -21.55
N HIS A 911 -24.80 0.32 -21.00
CA HIS A 911 -23.35 0.20 -20.86
C HIS A 911 -22.70 -0.88 -21.75
N TYR A 912 -23.46 -1.64 -22.55
CA TYR A 912 -22.90 -2.83 -23.23
C TYR A 912 -23.35 -2.96 -24.69
N THR A 913 -22.74 -2.19 -25.60
CA THR A 913 -23.03 -2.29 -27.05
C THR A 913 -21.80 -2.31 -27.98
N ALA A 914 -20.55 -2.45 -27.49
CA ALA A 914 -19.38 -2.44 -28.38
C ALA A 914 -18.68 -3.80 -28.61
N ALA A 915 -18.88 -4.81 -27.77
CA ALA A 915 -18.41 -6.18 -28.01
C ALA A 915 -19.51 -7.16 -27.60
N GLY A 916 -19.91 -8.04 -28.51
CA GLY A 916 -20.95 -9.05 -28.27
C GLY A 916 -20.69 -9.84 -27.00
N ARG A 917 -21.77 -10.36 -26.40
CA ARG A 917 -21.76 -11.13 -25.15
C ARG A 917 -20.67 -12.22 -25.14
N TYR A 918 -19.85 -12.27 -24.09
CA TYR A 918 -18.65 -13.13 -23.94
C TYR A 918 -17.60 -12.98 -25.06
N GLY A 919 -17.70 -11.96 -25.92
CA GLY A 919 -16.90 -11.84 -27.14
C GLY A 919 -17.22 -12.92 -28.19
N LEU A 920 -18.45 -13.45 -28.21
CA LEU A 920 -18.91 -14.42 -29.20
C LEU A 920 -19.38 -13.72 -30.48
N SER A 921 -19.06 -14.34 -31.62
CA SER A 921 -19.49 -13.95 -32.96
C SER A 921 -20.22 -15.09 -33.65
N GLY A 922 -20.98 -14.81 -34.71
CA GLY A 922 -21.74 -15.80 -35.46
C GLY A 922 -23.21 -15.93 -35.01
N VAL A 923 -23.88 -16.95 -35.54
CA VAL A 923 -25.29 -17.25 -35.25
C VAL A 923 -25.36 -18.66 -34.69
N TRP A 924 -26.12 -18.86 -33.60
CA TRP A 924 -26.36 -20.19 -33.05
C TRP A 924 -26.86 -21.15 -34.16
N PRO A 925 -26.37 -22.41 -34.23
CA PRO A 925 -25.47 -23.10 -33.29
C PRO A 925 -23.98 -23.01 -33.64
N ASN A 926 -23.54 -21.94 -34.32
CA ASN A 926 -22.17 -21.75 -34.79
C ASN A 926 -21.51 -20.51 -34.17
N LEU A 927 -21.59 -20.39 -32.85
CA LEU A 927 -20.97 -19.31 -32.09
C LEU A 927 -19.45 -19.53 -31.99
N ARG A 928 -18.68 -18.46 -32.21
CA ARG A 928 -17.21 -18.48 -32.18
C ARG A 928 -16.67 -17.37 -31.27
N PRO A 929 -15.90 -17.70 -30.23
CA PRO A 929 -15.27 -16.69 -29.38
C PRO A 929 -14.07 -16.05 -30.10
N ALA A 930 -13.94 -14.72 -29.98
CA ALA A 930 -12.76 -14.01 -30.47
C ALA A 930 -11.49 -14.35 -29.67
N LYS A 931 -11.63 -14.68 -28.38
CA LYS A 931 -10.55 -15.00 -27.44
C LYS A 931 -10.87 -16.32 -26.71
N PRO A 932 -10.72 -17.50 -27.35
CA PRO A 932 -11.21 -18.78 -26.84
C PRO A 932 -10.58 -19.24 -25.52
N HIS A 933 -9.33 -18.85 -25.25
CA HIS A 933 -8.56 -19.34 -24.10
C HIS A 933 -8.67 -18.45 -22.85
N GLN A 934 -9.33 -17.29 -22.95
CA GLN A 934 -9.58 -16.41 -21.81
C GLN A 934 -10.68 -16.98 -20.92
N ALA A 935 -10.58 -16.71 -19.62
CA ALA A 935 -11.64 -17.05 -18.67
C ALA A 935 -12.96 -16.38 -19.08
N CYS A 936 -14.05 -17.13 -18.93
CA CYS A 936 -15.40 -16.67 -19.25
C CYS A 936 -15.98 -15.93 -18.05
N ASN A 937 -16.05 -14.60 -18.15
CA ASN A 937 -16.76 -13.76 -17.19
C ASN A 937 -18.19 -13.45 -17.62
N LEU A 938 -18.96 -12.67 -16.86
CA LEU A 938 -20.39 -12.39 -17.12
C LEU A 938 -21.28 -13.64 -17.01
N LEU A 939 -20.86 -14.62 -16.20
CA LEU A 939 -21.68 -15.79 -15.89
C LEU A 939 -22.62 -15.46 -14.72
N SER A 940 -23.91 -15.72 -14.89
CA SER A 940 -24.82 -15.81 -13.74
C SER A 940 -24.70 -17.19 -13.07
N TRP A 941 -25.26 -17.32 -11.87
CA TRP A 941 -25.40 -18.63 -11.20
C TRP A 941 -26.08 -19.67 -12.09
N TRP A 942 -27.05 -19.25 -12.90
CA TRP A 942 -27.77 -20.13 -13.81
C TRP A 942 -26.91 -20.62 -14.97
N ASP A 943 -26.14 -19.73 -15.59
CA ASP A 943 -25.24 -20.07 -16.69
C ASP A 943 -24.18 -21.08 -16.20
N ALA A 944 -23.63 -20.84 -15.01
CA ALA A 944 -22.69 -21.72 -14.32
C ALA A 944 -23.32 -23.08 -13.95
N ALA A 945 -24.51 -23.09 -13.35
CA ALA A 945 -25.21 -24.30 -12.94
C ALA A 945 -25.57 -25.18 -14.15
N LYS A 946 -26.10 -24.59 -15.23
CA LYS A 946 -26.40 -25.34 -16.46
C LYS A 946 -25.15 -25.88 -17.14
N PHE A 947 -24.05 -25.11 -17.15
CA PHE A 947 -22.78 -25.60 -17.67
C PHE A 947 -22.28 -26.79 -16.85
N ALA A 948 -22.33 -26.72 -15.51
CA ALA A 948 -21.98 -27.83 -14.65
C ALA A 948 -22.89 -29.04 -14.88
N ALA A 949 -24.20 -28.85 -14.94
CA ALA A 949 -25.17 -29.92 -15.21
C ALA A 949 -24.88 -30.61 -16.55
N TRP A 950 -24.64 -29.80 -17.61
CA TRP A 950 -24.32 -30.25 -18.95
C TRP A 950 -23.00 -31.02 -19.02
N ALA A 951 -21.99 -30.59 -18.27
CA ALA A 951 -20.70 -31.27 -18.20
C ALA A 951 -20.73 -32.48 -17.26
N GLY A 952 -21.82 -32.73 -16.54
CA GLY A 952 -21.86 -33.76 -15.51
C GLY A 952 -21.00 -33.43 -14.29
N LEU A 953 -20.82 -32.14 -13.97
CA LEU A 953 -20.13 -31.66 -12.78
C LEU A 953 -21.15 -31.13 -11.75
N ARG A 954 -20.66 -30.59 -10.64
CA ARG A 954 -21.43 -29.82 -9.66
C ARG A 954 -20.69 -28.55 -9.24
N PRO A 955 -21.37 -27.56 -8.65
CA PRO A 955 -20.70 -26.42 -8.02
C PRO A 955 -19.86 -26.87 -6.83
N MET A 956 -18.78 -26.15 -6.58
CA MET A 956 -17.90 -26.32 -5.43
C MET A 956 -18.52 -25.69 -4.16
N THR A 957 -18.30 -26.27 -2.98
CA THR A 957 -18.66 -25.61 -1.72
C THR A 957 -17.56 -24.64 -1.26
N GLU A 958 -17.88 -23.66 -0.42
CA GLU A 958 -16.83 -22.75 0.11
C GLU A 958 -15.77 -23.48 0.97
N LEU A 959 -16.12 -24.65 1.53
CA LEU A 959 -15.18 -25.51 2.26
C LEU A 959 -14.22 -26.23 1.30
N GLU A 960 -14.75 -26.77 0.20
CA GLU A 960 -13.94 -27.35 -0.87
C GLU A 960 -13.03 -26.33 -1.54
N TYR A 961 -13.46 -25.07 -1.66
CA TYR A 961 -12.63 -23.96 -2.14
C TYR A 961 -11.36 -23.79 -1.27
N GLU A 962 -11.52 -23.73 0.06
CA GLU A 962 -10.37 -23.59 0.96
C GLU A 962 -9.47 -24.85 0.94
N LYS A 963 -10.05 -26.05 0.84
CA LYS A 963 -9.28 -27.30 0.64
C LYS A 963 -8.50 -27.27 -0.68
N ALA A 964 -9.13 -26.82 -1.76
CA ALA A 964 -8.53 -26.72 -3.09
C ALA A 964 -7.41 -25.68 -3.13
N GLY A 965 -7.49 -24.63 -2.33
CA GLY A 965 -6.45 -23.61 -2.14
C GLY A 965 -5.27 -24.08 -1.29
N ARG A 966 -5.56 -24.43 -0.03
CA ARG A 966 -4.57 -24.63 1.05
C ARG A 966 -4.05 -26.06 1.15
N GLY A 967 -4.87 -27.05 0.82
CA GLY A 967 -4.55 -28.46 1.05
C GLY A 967 -4.50 -28.83 2.54
N PRO A 968 -3.62 -29.75 2.97
CA PRO A 968 -3.52 -30.19 4.35
C PRO A 968 -2.63 -29.29 5.22
N LEU A 969 -2.16 -28.15 4.69
CA LEU A 969 -1.24 -27.25 5.38
C LEU A 969 -1.94 -26.49 6.51
N LYS A 970 -1.16 -26.18 7.56
CA LYS A 970 -1.59 -25.24 8.61
C LYS A 970 -1.85 -23.86 8.00
N PRO A 971 -2.94 -23.17 8.38
CA PRO A 971 -3.27 -21.85 7.82
C PRO A 971 -2.21 -20.79 8.13
N VAL A 972 -1.94 -19.94 7.15
CA VAL A 972 -1.12 -18.74 7.30
C VAL A 972 -2.04 -17.51 7.26
N PRO A 973 -1.99 -16.61 8.25
CA PRO A 973 -2.83 -15.41 8.25
C PRO A 973 -2.69 -14.59 6.97
N ASN A 974 -3.83 -14.16 6.42
CA ASN A 974 -3.91 -13.32 5.22
C ASN A 974 -3.31 -13.96 3.95
N GLU A 975 -3.22 -15.29 3.90
CA GLU A 975 -2.62 -15.99 2.76
C GLU A 975 -3.49 -15.99 1.51
N PHE A 976 -2.81 -16.04 0.37
CA PHE A 976 -3.37 -16.40 -0.93
C PHE A 976 -3.17 -17.89 -1.21
N VAL A 977 -3.73 -18.42 -2.29
CA VAL A 977 -3.68 -19.87 -2.57
C VAL A 977 -2.28 -20.47 -2.72
N TRP A 978 -1.24 -19.67 -2.97
CA TRP A 978 0.16 -20.13 -2.97
C TRP A 978 0.78 -20.28 -1.57
N GLY A 979 0.04 -19.97 -0.49
CA GLY A 979 0.41 -20.24 0.90
C GLY A 979 1.20 -19.13 1.59
N THR A 980 1.21 -17.92 1.05
CA THR A 980 1.86 -16.76 1.67
C THR A 980 0.96 -15.52 1.57
N ALA A 981 1.22 -14.50 2.38
CA ALA A 981 0.55 -13.20 2.30
C ALA A 981 1.22 -12.23 1.30
N CYS A 982 2.21 -12.68 0.53
CA CYS A 982 2.93 -11.86 -0.46
C CYS A 982 2.36 -12.06 -1.87
N ILE A 983 1.98 -10.97 -2.53
CA ILE A 983 1.41 -10.94 -3.89
C ILE A 983 2.22 -9.99 -4.77
N ALA A 984 2.32 -10.28 -6.07
CA ALA A 984 2.88 -9.37 -7.06
C ALA A 984 2.12 -8.03 -7.05
N LYS A 985 2.80 -6.90 -7.23
CA LYS A 985 2.20 -5.54 -7.12
C LYS A 985 2.43 -4.67 -8.35
N GLU A 986 3.14 -5.20 -9.33
CA GLU A 986 3.52 -4.50 -10.54
C GLU A 986 2.53 -4.84 -11.65
N GLU A 987 2.13 -3.84 -12.43
CA GLU A 987 1.25 -4.02 -13.58
C GLU A 987 1.88 -4.97 -14.60
N TYR A 988 1.16 -5.99 -15.06
CA TYR A 988 1.70 -6.93 -16.05
C TYR A 988 1.70 -6.36 -17.45
N THR A 989 2.77 -6.65 -18.19
CA THR A 989 2.74 -6.55 -19.66
C THR A 989 2.35 -7.91 -20.24
N VAL A 990 1.29 -7.96 -21.04
CA VAL A 990 0.80 -9.20 -21.68
C VAL A 990 1.26 -9.25 -23.13
N ALA A 991 1.87 -10.37 -23.54
CA ALA A 991 2.17 -10.67 -24.93
C ALA A 991 1.14 -11.64 -25.51
N ASN A 992 0.86 -11.52 -26.81
CA ASN A 992 -0.04 -12.40 -27.56
C ASN A 992 -1.46 -12.48 -26.97
N GLU A 993 -1.97 -11.33 -26.50
CA GLU A 993 -3.29 -11.23 -25.89
C GLU A 993 -4.41 -11.83 -26.78
N GLY A 994 -5.29 -12.60 -26.17
CA GLY A 994 -6.41 -13.29 -26.80
C GLY A 994 -6.03 -14.54 -27.60
N LYS A 995 -4.73 -14.84 -27.75
CA LYS A 995 -4.23 -16.02 -28.46
C LYS A 995 -3.97 -17.18 -27.50
N ALA A 996 -3.74 -18.36 -28.06
CA ALA A 996 -3.41 -19.56 -27.29
C ALA A 996 -2.13 -19.40 -26.46
N ASP A 997 -1.18 -18.62 -26.97
CA ASP A 997 0.13 -18.38 -26.39
C ASP A 997 0.24 -17.06 -25.60
N GLU A 998 -0.90 -16.53 -25.14
CA GLU A 998 -0.98 -15.38 -24.24
C GLU A 998 -0.16 -15.63 -22.96
N ARG A 999 0.74 -14.69 -22.62
CA ARG A 999 1.67 -14.82 -21.48
C ARG A 999 2.05 -13.47 -20.90
N ILE A 1000 2.57 -13.49 -19.67
CA ILE A 1000 3.20 -12.32 -19.05
C ILE A 1000 4.58 -12.11 -19.67
N ALA A 1001 4.78 -10.99 -20.34
CA ALA A 1001 6.05 -10.61 -20.98
C ALA A 1001 6.98 -9.86 -20.03
N ALA A 1002 6.42 -9.10 -19.08
CA ALA A 1002 7.19 -8.35 -18.08
C ALA A 1002 6.42 -8.20 -16.78
N ASN A 1003 7.15 -7.90 -15.70
CA ASN A 1003 6.63 -7.62 -14.36
C ASN A 1003 6.06 -8.84 -13.63
N TYR A 1004 6.35 -10.02 -14.16
CA TYR A 1004 6.18 -11.28 -13.45
C TYR A 1004 7.02 -11.29 -12.17
N SER A 1005 6.43 -11.73 -11.06
CA SER A 1005 7.12 -11.84 -9.79
C SER A 1005 7.59 -13.27 -9.53
N THR A 1006 8.78 -13.39 -8.95
CA THR A 1006 9.29 -14.66 -8.40
C THR A 1006 9.32 -14.66 -6.87
N MET A 1007 8.98 -13.53 -6.23
CA MET A 1007 9.05 -13.34 -4.77
C MET A 1007 7.66 -13.16 -4.12
N GLY A 1008 6.67 -12.69 -4.89
CA GLY A 1008 5.26 -12.65 -4.49
C GLY A 1008 4.44 -13.46 -5.49
N GLY A 1009 3.33 -14.06 -5.05
CA GLY A 1009 2.55 -14.87 -5.98
C GLY A 1009 1.87 -14.04 -7.06
N ASN A 1010 1.80 -14.57 -8.26
CA ASN A 1010 1.21 -13.87 -9.40
C ASN A 1010 -0.30 -14.11 -9.45
N ALA A 1011 -1.07 -13.03 -9.53
CA ALA A 1011 -2.51 -13.05 -9.75
C ALA A 1011 -2.92 -11.88 -10.64
N ASN A 1012 -4.03 -11.99 -11.37
CA ASN A 1012 -4.64 -10.88 -12.10
C ASN A 1012 -5.65 -10.14 -11.17
N TYR A 1013 -5.32 -8.93 -10.73
CA TYR A 1013 -6.11 -8.08 -9.82
C TYR A 1013 -5.80 -6.59 -10.04
N ASP A 1014 -6.43 -5.68 -9.28
CA ASP A 1014 -6.42 -4.22 -9.51
C ASP A 1014 -5.03 -3.59 -9.73
N PHE A 1015 -3.95 -4.15 -9.15
CA PHE A 1015 -2.59 -3.60 -9.33
C PHE A 1015 -1.78 -4.26 -10.44
N THR A 1016 -2.10 -5.52 -10.78
CA THR A 1016 -1.37 -6.30 -11.78
C THR A 1016 -2.08 -6.32 -13.14
N MET A 1017 -3.36 -5.91 -13.19
CA MET A 1017 -4.12 -5.81 -14.43
C MET A 1017 -3.49 -4.79 -15.40
N PRO A 1018 -3.28 -5.14 -16.68
CA PRO A 1018 -2.73 -4.22 -17.67
C PRO A 1018 -3.67 -3.04 -17.89
N ALA A 1019 -3.14 -1.83 -18.03
CA ALA A 1019 -3.91 -0.64 -18.34
C ALA A 1019 -4.61 -0.77 -19.72
N PHE A 1020 -5.89 -1.17 -19.73
CA PHE A 1020 -6.70 -1.20 -20.95
C PHE A 1020 -7.77 -0.10 -20.96
N PHE A 1021 -7.75 0.70 -22.02
CA PHE A 1021 -8.70 1.77 -22.35
C PHE A 1021 -8.93 2.85 -21.28
N GLY A 1022 -7.87 3.58 -20.94
CA GLY A 1022 -7.97 4.96 -20.46
C GLY A 1022 -8.35 5.13 -18.99
N GLY A 1023 -7.33 5.17 -18.15
CA GLY A 1023 -7.24 6.16 -17.06
C GLY A 1023 -8.37 6.23 -16.03
N ALA A 1024 -9.10 5.15 -15.73
CA ALA A 1024 -9.91 5.12 -14.53
C ALA A 1024 -9.00 4.94 -13.29
N THR A 1025 -9.12 5.86 -12.34
CA THR A 1025 -8.42 5.86 -11.05
C THR A 1025 -8.49 4.50 -10.35
N ARG A 1026 -7.32 3.94 -10.01
CA ARG A 1026 -7.20 2.77 -9.13
C ARG A 1026 -7.88 3.08 -7.79
N GLY A 1027 -8.86 2.25 -7.41
CA GLY A 1027 -9.68 2.44 -6.22
C GLY A 1027 -11.14 2.75 -6.51
N GLY A 1028 -11.98 1.70 -6.51
CA GLY A 1028 -13.43 1.82 -6.39
C GLY A 1028 -14.18 1.85 -7.72
N VAL A 1029 -14.61 0.66 -8.15
CA VAL A 1029 -15.70 0.35 -9.10
C VAL A 1029 -16.29 1.53 -9.90
N SER A 1030 -15.98 1.61 -11.20
CA SER A 1030 -16.97 1.63 -12.30
C SER A 1030 -16.31 1.98 -13.64
N ALA A 1031 -16.50 1.08 -14.60
CA ALA A 1031 -16.45 1.26 -16.06
C ALA A 1031 -15.09 1.42 -16.77
N VAL A 1032 -14.82 0.43 -17.66
CA VAL A 1032 -14.08 0.42 -18.97
C VAL A 1032 -13.01 -0.73 -19.02
N PRO A 1033 -12.86 -1.48 -20.14
CA PRO A 1033 -12.66 -2.94 -20.14
C PRO A 1033 -11.22 -3.42 -19.90
N GLY A 1034 -10.98 -3.97 -18.71
CA GLY A 1034 -9.98 -5.01 -18.44
C GLY A 1034 -10.63 -6.39 -18.61
N SER A 1035 -10.17 -7.21 -19.54
CA SER A 1035 -10.70 -8.56 -19.77
C SER A 1035 -10.00 -9.56 -18.83
N PRO A 1036 -10.68 -10.63 -18.39
CA PRO A 1036 -10.00 -11.79 -17.84
C PRO A 1036 -8.87 -12.25 -18.78
N MET A 1037 -7.78 -12.70 -18.19
CA MET A 1037 -6.61 -13.24 -18.90
C MET A 1037 -6.84 -14.69 -19.32
N ARG A 1038 -5.93 -15.22 -20.14
CA ARG A 1038 -5.86 -16.66 -20.46
C ARG A 1038 -5.86 -17.49 -19.18
N ALA A 1039 -6.71 -18.52 -19.12
CA ALA A 1039 -6.70 -19.41 -17.97
C ALA A 1039 -5.33 -20.14 -17.86
N GLY A 1040 -4.68 -20.03 -16.70
CA GLY A 1040 -3.33 -20.56 -16.50
C GLY A 1040 -2.22 -19.71 -17.12
N ILE A 1041 -2.36 -18.40 -17.12
CA ILE A 1041 -1.37 -17.48 -17.71
C ILE A 1041 -0.03 -17.48 -16.97
N PHE A 1042 -0.01 -17.67 -15.65
CA PHE A 1042 1.20 -17.58 -14.84
C PHE A 1042 2.03 -18.86 -14.77
N ALA A 1043 1.45 -20.01 -15.11
CA ALA A 1043 2.16 -21.29 -15.11
C ALA A 1043 3.04 -21.43 -16.36
N THR A 1044 4.33 -21.64 -16.15
CA THR A 1044 5.35 -21.80 -17.20
C THR A 1044 6.08 -23.15 -17.02
N PRO A 1045 6.92 -23.58 -17.96
CA PRO A 1045 7.74 -24.79 -17.78
C PRO A 1045 8.66 -24.76 -16.56
N ASP A 1046 8.98 -23.56 -16.07
CA ASP A 1046 9.94 -23.34 -15.00
C ASP A 1046 9.30 -22.75 -13.73
N SER A 1047 7.99 -22.53 -13.70
CA SER A 1047 7.31 -21.95 -12.55
C SER A 1047 7.21 -22.93 -11.37
N ASP A 1048 7.46 -22.40 -10.17
CA ASP A 1048 7.08 -23.04 -8.90
C ASP A 1048 5.66 -22.60 -8.46
N ARG A 1049 5.25 -23.01 -7.25
CA ARG A 1049 3.91 -22.68 -6.72
C ARG A 1049 3.64 -21.17 -6.64
N VAL A 1050 4.61 -20.38 -6.19
CA VAL A 1050 4.45 -18.93 -5.98
C VAL A 1050 4.41 -18.24 -7.33
N ALA A 1051 5.40 -18.52 -8.18
CA ALA A 1051 5.48 -18.00 -9.53
C ALA A 1051 4.21 -18.32 -10.34
N ALA A 1052 3.70 -19.54 -10.27
CA ALA A 1052 2.48 -19.94 -10.96
C ALA A 1052 1.17 -19.38 -10.36
N GLY A 1053 1.23 -18.71 -9.20
CA GLY A 1053 0.00 -18.32 -8.47
C GLY A 1053 -0.87 -19.51 -8.08
N ALA A 1054 -0.24 -20.68 -7.89
CA ALA A 1054 -0.93 -21.96 -7.84
C ALA A 1054 -1.36 -22.35 -6.43
N SER A 1055 -2.48 -23.06 -6.34
CA SER A 1055 -2.89 -23.75 -5.12
C SER A 1055 -1.92 -24.86 -4.72
N TYR A 1056 -2.04 -25.39 -3.50
CA TYR A 1056 -1.22 -26.53 -3.03
C TYR A 1056 -1.26 -27.74 -3.99
N TRP A 1057 -2.40 -27.95 -4.65
CA TRP A 1057 -2.65 -29.06 -5.57
C TRP A 1057 -2.27 -28.75 -7.03
N GLY A 1058 -1.85 -27.53 -7.36
CA GLY A 1058 -1.59 -27.13 -8.75
C GLY A 1058 -2.83 -26.65 -9.53
N ILE A 1059 -3.88 -26.25 -8.81
CA ILE A 1059 -5.05 -25.55 -9.38
C ILE A 1059 -4.68 -24.07 -9.52
N LEU A 1060 -4.94 -23.49 -10.68
CA LEU A 1060 -4.39 -22.17 -11.06
C LEU A 1060 -5.47 -21.09 -10.97
N GLU A 1061 -5.11 -19.84 -10.64
CA GLU A 1061 -6.04 -18.68 -10.62
C GLU A 1061 -7.18 -18.74 -9.58
N LEU A 1062 -7.01 -19.39 -8.42
CA LEU A 1062 -8.05 -19.36 -7.37
C LEU A 1062 -8.08 -18.05 -6.56
N SER A 1063 -7.01 -17.24 -6.61
CA SER A 1063 -6.88 -15.93 -5.94
C SER A 1063 -6.72 -14.81 -6.97
N GLY A 1064 -7.68 -14.61 -7.88
CA GLY A 1064 -7.66 -13.54 -8.88
C GLY A 1064 -8.35 -13.93 -10.19
N ASN A 1065 -8.13 -13.16 -11.25
CA ASN A 1065 -8.74 -13.31 -12.57
C ASN A 1065 -10.28 -13.15 -12.55
N VAL A 1066 -11.07 -14.18 -12.23
CA VAL A 1066 -12.53 -14.05 -12.00
C VAL A 1066 -12.98 -14.77 -10.74
N ARG A 1067 -14.07 -14.30 -10.13
CA ARG A 1067 -14.59 -14.89 -8.88
C ARG A 1067 -15.18 -16.27 -9.13
N GLU A 1068 -14.95 -17.15 -8.16
CA GLU A 1068 -15.57 -18.48 -8.09
C GLU A 1068 -16.99 -18.38 -7.52
N GLN A 1069 -17.96 -18.94 -8.22
CA GLN A 1069 -19.32 -19.12 -7.70
C GLN A 1069 -19.40 -20.44 -6.93
N VAL A 1070 -19.66 -20.35 -5.62
CA VAL A 1070 -19.64 -21.48 -4.69
C VAL A 1070 -20.99 -21.67 -3.99
N VAL A 1071 -21.24 -22.86 -3.47
CA VAL A 1071 -22.31 -23.12 -2.50
C VAL A 1071 -21.85 -22.64 -1.11
N THR A 1072 -22.64 -21.77 -0.49
CA THR A 1072 -22.30 -21.13 0.79
C THR A 1072 -22.84 -21.94 1.98
N VAL A 1073 -22.04 -22.05 3.04
CA VAL A 1073 -22.51 -22.48 4.37
C VAL A 1073 -23.17 -21.33 5.13
N GLY A 1074 -23.11 -20.10 4.62
CA GLY A 1074 -23.70 -18.91 5.23
C GLY A 1074 -25.23 -18.83 5.15
N HIS A 1075 -25.90 -19.72 4.42
CA HIS A 1075 -27.35 -19.70 4.22
C HIS A 1075 -27.98 -21.10 4.32
N PRO A 1076 -29.13 -21.28 5.00
CA PRO A 1076 -29.80 -22.58 5.16
C PRO A 1076 -30.03 -23.36 3.86
N LYS A 1077 -30.47 -22.69 2.77
CA LYS A 1077 -30.60 -23.35 1.44
C LYS A 1077 -29.28 -23.90 0.91
N GLY A 1078 -28.15 -23.21 1.14
CA GLY A 1078 -26.83 -23.71 0.74
C GLY A 1078 -26.41 -24.91 1.60
N ARG A 1079 -26.68 -24.87 2.91
CA ARG A 1079 -26.41 -25.99 3.84
C ARG A 1079 -27.19 -27.27 3.50
N ALA A 1080 -28.30 -27.16 2.79
CA ALA A 1080 -29.12 -28.28 2.34
C ALA A 1080 -28.56 -28.99 1.09
N PHE A 1081 -27.56 -28.42 0.41
CA PHE A 1081 -26.93 -29.00 -0.76
C PHE A 1081 -26.39 -30.40 -0.46
N ALA A 1082 -26.77 -31.38 -1.28
CA ALA A 1082 -26.43 -32.79 -1.09
C ALA A 1082 -25.26 -33.23 -1.98
N GLY A 1083 -24.66 -32.30 -2.74
CA GLY A 1083 -23.51 -32.62 -3.58
C GLY A 1083 -23.85 -33.49 -4.78
N THR A 1084 -25.10 -33.49 -5.24
CA THR A 1084 -25.50 -34.26 -6.42
C THR A 1084 -24.78 -33.75 -7.68
N HIS A 1085 -24.47 -34.65 -8.62
CA HIS A 1085 -23.84 -34.28 -9.88
C HIS A 1085 -24.87 -34.09 -10.99
N GLY A 1086 -24.52 -33.25 -11.96
CA GLY A 1086 -25.26 -33.15 -13.21
C GLY A 1086 -25.41 -34.50 -13.93
N ALA A 1087 -26.55 -34.67 -14.60
CA ALA A 1087 -26.84 -35.85 -15.42
C ALA A 1087 -26.30 -35.75 -16.85
N GLY A 1088 -25.57 -34.68 -17.19
CA GLY A 1088 -25.14 -34.38 -18.56
C GLY A 1088 -26.23 -33.71 -19.40
N THR A 1089 -27.37 -33.35 -18.79
CA THR A 1089 -28.47 -32.56 -19.37
C THR A 1089 -28.41 -31.11 -18.86
N LEU A 1090 -29.40 -30.28 -19.21
CA LEU A 1090 -29.54 -28.93 -18.68
C LEU A 1090 -30.33 -28.88 -17.37
N ASP A 1091 -30.83 -30.02 -16.91
CA ASP A 1091 -31.63 -30.11 -15.70
C ASP A 1091 -30.70 -29.95 -14.49
N VAL A 1092 -30.91 -28.87 -13.76
CA VAL A 1092 -30.18 -28.59 -12.53
C VAL A 1092 -30.84 -29.41 -11.40
N PRO A 1093 -30.07 -30.22 -10.66
CA PRO A 1093 -30.61 -30.99 -9.53
C PRO A 1093 -31.30 -30.11 -8.48
N GLU A 1094 -32.34 -30.65 -7.84
CA GLU A 1094 -33.20 -29.89 -6.91
C GLU A 1094 -32.48 -29.41 -5.63
N ASP A 1095 -31.42 -30.09 -5.20
CA ASP A 1095 -30.64 -29.73 -4.02
C ASP A 1095 -29.66 -28.59 -4.27
N TRP A 1096 -29.44 -28.19 -5.53
CA TRP A 1096 -28.56 -27.07 -5.84
C TRP A 1096 -29.24 -25.75 -5.44
N PRO A 1097 -28.46 -24.74 -4.99
CA PRO A 1097 -28.99 -23.40 -4.73
C PRO A 1097 -29.90 -22.88 -5.85
N GLU A 1098 -31.02 -22.27 -5.45
CA GLU A 1098 -32.18 -22.06 -6.31
C GLU A 1098 -31.86 -21.40 -7.65
N ALA A 1099 -32.44 -21.99 -8.70
CA ALA A 1099 -32.16 -21.64 -10.07
C ALA A 1099 -33.46 -21.65 -10.87
N LYS A 1100 -34.44 -20.81 -10.49
CA LYS A 1100 -35.79 -20.82 -11.07
C LYS A 1100 -35.97 -19.65 -12.04
N TYR A 1101 -35.46 -19.76 -13.26
CA TYR A 1101 -35.96 -18.91 -14.33
C TYR A 1101 -37.35 -19.40 -14.75
N SER A 1102 -38.40 -18.64 -14.42
CA SER A 1102 -39.78 -18.99 -14.74
C SER A 1102 -39.94 -19.23 -16.25
N ALA A 1103 -40.49 -20.39 -16.61
CA ALA A 1103 -40.87 -20.72 -17.97
C ALA A 1103 -41.96 -19.74 -18.48
N GLY A 1104 -41.56 -18.72 -19.23
CA GLY A 1104 -42.50 -17.80 -19.90
C GLY A 1104 -41.80 -16.57 -20.45
N ALA A 1105 -42.11 -16.22 -21.70
CA ALA A 1105 -41.57 -15.04 -22.37
C ALA A 1105 -41.94 -13.75 -21.59
N GLY A 1106 -40.94 -13.09 -21.00
CA GLY A 1106 -41.03 -11.70 -20.55
C GLY A 1106 -41.29 -11.42 -19.06
N ARG A 1107 -40.67 -12.15 -18.12
CA ARG A 1107 -40.64 -11.74 -16.70
C ARG A 1107 -39.26 -11.92 -16.06
N GLU A 1108 -38.88 -10.93 -15.25
CA GLU A 1108 -37.59 -10.78 -14.56
C GLU A 1108 -37.21 -11.97 -13.66
N SER A 1109 -35.90 -12.18 -13.43
CA SER A 1109 -35.38 -13.08 -12.38
C SER A 1109 -36.09 -12.80 -11.05
N GLY A 1110 -36.84 -13.77 -10.54
CA GLY A 1110 -37.68 -13.59 -9.35
C GLY A 1110 -36.83 -13.48 -8.09
N LYS A 1111 -37.23 -12.70 -7.07
CA LYS A 1111 -36.52 -12.38 -5.79
C LYS A 1111 -35.87 -13.53 -5.01
N GLU A 1112 -36.02 -14.78 -5.43
CA GLU A 1112 -35.48 -15.98 -4.78
C GLU A 1112 -34.32 -16.68 -5.54
N ASP A 1113 -33.97 -16.30 -6.77
CA ASP A 1113 -32.85 -16.93 -7.50
C ASP A 1113 -31.47 -16.74 -6.81
N ALA A 1114 -30.63 -17.78 -6.92
CA ALA A 1114 -29.26 -17.92 -6.41
C ALA A 1114 -29.12 -17.96 -4.87
N ILE A 1115 -30.22 -18.04 -4.13
CA ILE A 1115 -30.18 -18.20 -2.66
C ILE A 1115 -29.51 -19.53 -2.29
N GLY A 1116 -28.48 -19.45 -1.45
CA GLY A 1116 -27.64 -20.60 -1.09
C GLY A 1116 -26.30 -20.67 -1.85
N SER A 1117 -26.02 -19.69 -2.71
CA SER A 1117 -24.72 -19.50 -3.36
C SER A 1117 -23.98 -18.26 -2.86
N GLY A 1118 -22.71 -18.13 -3.25
CA GLY A 1118 -21.81 -17.02 -2.89
C GLY A 1118 -20.61 -16.91 -3.81
N LEU A 1119 -19.72 -15.96 -3.52
CA LEU A 1119 -18.51 -15.68 -4.29
C LEU A 1119 -17.23 -15.80 -3.45
N ARG A 1120 -16.17 -16.37 -4.05
CA ARG A 1120 -14.83 -16.54 -3.44
C ARG A 1120 -13.72 -16.21 -4.46
N GLY A 1121 -12.50 -15.99 -3.99
CA GLY A 1121 -11.29 -15.91 -4.85
C GLY A 1121 -10.92 -14.56 -5.45
N GLY A 1122 -11.81 -13.56 -5.40
CA GLY A 1122 -11.54 -12.23 -5.96
C GLY A 1122 -11.60 -12.17 -7.49
N PHE A 1123 -11.35 -11.00 -8.09
CA PHE A 1123 -11.28 -10.83 -9.55
C PHE A 1123 -10.28 -9.75 -9.95
N PHE A 1124 -10.09 -9.55 -11.25
CA PHE A 1124 -9.16 -8.58 -11.82
C PHE A 1124 -9.33 -7.13 -11.34
N GLY A 1125 -10.50 -6.74 -10.78
CA GLY A 1125 -10.74 -5.40 -10.24
C GLY A 1125 -10.77 -5.32 -8.70
N ASP A 1126 -10.42 -6.39 -8.00
CA ASP A 1126 -10.39 -6.39 -6.53
C ASP A 1126 -9.05 -5.91 -5.97
N MET A 1127 -9.11 -5.28 -4.79
CA MET A 1127 -7.95 -5.05 -3.94
C MET A 1127 -7.41 -6.38 -3.37
N PRO A 1128 -6.12 -6.44 -2.96
CA PRO A 1128 -5.50 -7.68 -2.46
C PRO A 1128 -6.27 -8.39 -1.34
N SER A 1129 -6.98 -7.66 -0.48
CA SER A 1129 -7.77 -8.28 0.60
C SER A 1129 -8.87 -9.22 0.10
N GLY A 1130 -9.50 -8.93 -1.05
CA GLY A 1130 -10.59 -9.74 -1.61
C GLY A 1130 -10.14 -11.05 -2.27
N LEU A 1131 -8.82 -11.24 -2.44
CA LEU A 1131 -8.22 -12.42 -3.07
C LEU A 1131 -7.74 -13.46 -2.04
N ARG A 1132 -7.70 -13.09 -0.75
CA ARG A 1132 -7.21 -13.95 0.34
C ARG A 1132 -8.11 -15.19 0.48
N VAL A 1133 -7.51 -16.34 0.80
CA VAL A 1133 -8.21 -17.64 0.81
C VAL A 1133 -9.43 -17.63 1.74
N SER A 1134 -9.31 -17.00 2.91
CA SER A 1134 -10.38 -17.00 3.91
C SER A 1134 -11.27 -15.75 3.89
N ASP A 1135 -11.13 -14.83 2.92
CA ASP A 1135 -12.01 -13.65 2.81
C ASP A 1135 -13.43 -14.02 2.36
N ARG A 1136 -14.40 -13.84 3.26
CA ARG A 1136 -15.82 -14.15 3.06
C ARG A 1136 -16.66 -12.91 2.77
N SER A 1137 -16.07 -11.77 2.39
CA SER A 1137 -16.81 -10.51 2.19
C SER A 1137 -18.01 -10.60 1.23
N ARG A 1138 -17.99 -11.59 0.31
CA ARG A 1138 -19.05 -11.89 -0.66
C ARG A 1138 -19.51 -13.35 -0.63
N ALA A 1139 -19.19 -14.10 0.43
CA ALA A 1139 -19.44 -15.54 0.50
C ALA A 1139 -20.92 -15.91 0.66
N THR A 1140 -21.80 -14.96 1.00
CA THR A 1140 -23.24 -15.19 1.14
C THR A 1140 -24.03 -14.18 0.32
N TYR A 1141 -24.90 -14.67 -0.57
CA TYR A 1141 -25.83 -13.80 -1.31
C TYR A 1141 -26.83 -13.11 -0.37
N SER A 1142 -27.00 -11.79 -0.52
CA SER A 1142 -28.00 -10.99 0.22
C SER A 1142 -28.92 -10.21 -0.74
N PRO A 1143 -30.25 -10.36 -0.65
CA PRO A 1143 -31.21 -9.69 -1.55
C PRO A 1143 -31.19 -8.15 -1.51
N ARG A 1144 -30.62 -7.54 -0.46
CA ARG A 1144 -30.50 -6.07 -0.33
C ARG A 1144 -29.30 -5.48 -1.10
N ALA A 1145 -28.38 -6.30 -1.62
CA ALA A 1145 -27.16 -5.86 -2.29
C ALA A 1145 -27.26 -5.93 -3.84
N GLY A 1146 -28.35 -5.39 -4.40
CA GLY A 1146 -28.79 -5.58 -5.79
C GLY A 1146 -27.82 -5.14 -6.91
N SER A 1147 -26.64 -4.61 -6.60
CA SER A 1147 -25.68 -4.10 -7.59
C SER A 1147 -24.48 -5.04 -7.85
N PHE A 1148 -24.26 -6.07 -7.01
CA PHE A 1148 -23.00 -6.85 -7.02
C PHE A 1148 -23.16 -8.36 -6.72
N GLY A 1149 -24.25 -8.99 -7.14
CA GLY A 1149 -24.58 -10.39 -6.79
C GLY A 1149 -24.37 -11.41 -7.92
N VAL A 1150 -24.26 -12.70 -7.53
CA VAL A 1150 -24.28 -13.92 -8.38
C VAL A 1150 -25.48 -14.03 -9.35
N ARG A 1151 -26.51 -13.24 -9.09
CA ARG A 1151 -27.77 -13.25 -9.82
C ARG A 1151 -27.70 -12.54 -11.17
N SER A 1152 -26.88 -11.49 -11.26
CA SER A 1152 -26.68 -10.73 -12.50
C SER A 1152 -25.41 -11.17 -13.21
N ARG A 1153 -25.38 -11.01 -14.53
CA ARG A 1153 -24.21 -11.29 -15.37
C ARG A 1153 -23.19 -10.17 -15.21
N GLN A 1154 -22.38 -10.24 -14.15
CA GLN A 1154 -21.35 -9.25 -13.81
C GLN A 1154 -19.98 -9.65 -14.36
N ASP A 1155 -19.18 -8.65 -14.70
CA ASP A 1155 -17.82 -8.78 -15.24
C ASP A 1155 -16.84 -9.53 -14.32
N GLN A 1156 -17.13 -9.55 -13.02
CA GLN A 1156 -16.37 -10.27 -12.00
C GLN A 1156 -16.69 -11.77 -11.90
N ASN A 1157 -17.83 -12.24 -12.44
CA ASN A 1157 -18.33 -13.60 -12.16
C ASN A 1157 -17.76 -14.62 -13.17
N GLY A 1158 -16.92 -15.53 -12.67
CA GLY A 1158 -16.44 -16.73 -13.35
C GLY A 1158 -17.13 -18.00 -12.85
N PHE A 1159 -16.53 -19.15 -13.13
CA PHE A 1159 -16.98 -20.43 -12.60
C PHE A 1159 -15.94 -21.55 -12.74
N ARG A 1160 -15.98 -22.49 -11.78
CA ARG A 1160 -15.41 -23.83 -11.87
C ARG A 1160 -16.36 -24.89 -11.34
N GLY A 1161 -16.38 -26.02 -12.03
CA GLY A 1161 -17.05 -27.22 -11.58
C GLY A 1161 -16.11 -28.16 -10.82
N VAL A 1162 -16.70 -28.95 -9.94
CA VAL A 1162 -16.05 -30.07 -9.26
C VAL A 1162 -16.87 -31.34 -9.46
N ARG A 1163 -16.27 -32.50 -9.19
CA ARG A 1163 -16.99 -33.78 -9.15
C ARG A 1163 -16.36 -34.66 -8.07
N THR A 1164 -17.19 -35.33 -7.29
CA THR A 1164 -16.72 -36.27 -6.25
C THR A 1164 -15.92 -37.39 -6.90
N ALA A 1165 -14.82 -37.79 -6.28
CA ALA A 1165 -13.99 -38.87 -6.82
C ALA A 1165 -14.74 -40.22 -6.73
N PRO A 1166 -14.56 -41.12 -7.72
CA PRO A 1166 -15.20 -42.45 -7.74
C PRO A 1166 -14.77 -43.39 -6.61
#